data_AF-A0A1Y4CL76-F1
#
_entry.id   AF-A0A1Y4CL76-F1
#
_cell.length_a   1.000
_cell.length_b   1.000
_cell.length_c   1.000
_cell.angle_alpha   90.00
_cell.angle_beta   90.00
_cell.angle_gamma   90.00
#
_symmetry.space_group_name_H-M   'P 1'
#
loop_
_entity.id
_entity.type
_entity.pdbx_description
1 polymer ?
#
loop_
_entity_poly.entity_id
_entity_poly.type
_entity_poly.pdbx_seq_one_letter_code
_entity_poly.pdbx_strand_id
1 'polypeptide(L)'
;MNMRLRAAAVAAGLGLALAVCPSVARADELVAAQGASADVVVLLSEDGVTSPSEGEGQKNLGAALSTSVSTGSTEEGVASLPEGEKNAPLVTPAEDAISSDAAETEVPGSGTLDSSEAANLGLSSSVATDGDELVSNAEPPAGENTSSEEADLGIEADVAIEPSVEGAVESGATPGADVPEAPVEEVEEELPVELAASSLPSVGWTGDTYWDGTLNADGTARPYTGWVIDDHDGGGLQRYWVVDGTKYTGGLFDAGADGWGYVLGEGWVLRGLHTVGNLIYLANNDGRLLDPGWTVTGEFTGGELQRYYVEDDHAIHRGYSENGGYGHYVTERGYVARGKTVERDGTVVLANNDGCTEKGGWLVTDAYDGGAMQRYYVDPETHEARTGLFSVDGISYCGVAGQGYVLRGKMSWNATHVLLANNDGFLVSNPGWLVTGDYDGGAMQRYWIAGIDGWDGFFGALIDFFEAAGATYYGDHGEGYVLRNAHVWRVSDEDYTADWCLANNDGALSVDNSDYARLVNSYVASIVRYSNDDSHGYDQTWRWGERGDYDCSSLVITCLREAGLETGWATYTGNMRSSLTSYDFVWISDPSELQRGDILLNETYHTAIYLGNGMLANASGNEFGAATGGEPGDQTGREIWIRSYYDYPWNGVLRLKSYVA
;
A
#
# COMPACT_ATOMS: atom_id res chain seq x y z
N MET A 1 11.43 62.51 -10.48
CA MET A 1 10.13 61.82 -10.67
C MET A 1 10.27 60.96 -11.92
N ASN A 2 10.77 59.72 -11.91
CA ASN A 2 10.73 58.61 -10.94
C ASN A 2 9.32 57.99 -10.86
N MET A 3 9.08 56.71 -11.14
CA MET A 3 9.87 55.63 -11.78
C MET A 3 8.88 54.83 -12.65
N ARG A 4 9.10 54.50 -13.94
CA ARG A 4 10.10 53.57 -14.51
C ARG A 4 10.06 52.17 -13.88
N LEU A 5 9.19 51.29 -14.39
CA LEU A 5 9.58 49.88 -14.52
C LEU A 5 10.74 49.77 -15.52
N ARG A 6 11.66 48.83 -15.27
CA ARG A 6 12.77 48.47 -16.13
C ARG A 6 12.88 46.95 -16.18
N ALA A 7 13.25 46.42 -17.35
CA ALA A 7 13.60 45.02 -17.49
C ALA A 7 14.97 44.71 -16.88
N ALA A 8 15.19 43.43 -16.55
CA ALA A 8 16.47 42.76 -16.70
C ALA A 8 16.22 41.25 -16.86
N ALA A 9 16.90 40.62 -17.81
CA ALA A 9 17.07 39.17 -17.85
C ALA A 9 18.46 38.82 -17.31
N VAL A 10 18.60 37.67 -16.65
CA VAL A 10 19.90 37.07 -16.30
C VAL A 10 19.76 35.55 -16.49
N ALA A 11 20.77 34.94 -17.12
CA ALA A 11 20.87 33.50 -17.25
C ALA A 11 22.12 32.99 -16.51
N ALA A 12 21.90 32.16 -15.50
CA ALA A 12 22.82 31.22 -14.87
C ALA A 12 21.99 30.38 -13.86
N GLY A 13 22.24 29.10 -13.60
CA GLY A 13 23.34 28.26 -14.10
C GLY A 13 24.21 27.72 -12.96
N LEU A 14 23.64 26.84 -12.13
CA LEU A 14 24.39 25.89 -11.29
C LEU A 14 23.44 24.75 -10.86
N GLY A 15 23.95 23.54 -10.73
CA GLY A 15 23.17 22.40 -10.22
C GLY A 15 23.10 22.40 -8.69
N LEU A 16 21.98 21.91 -8.13
CA LEU A 16 21.82 21.70 -6.69
C LEU A 16 21.88 20.19 -6.42
N ALA A 17 22.90 19.73 -5.70
CA ALA A 17 22.97 18.35 -5.23
C ALA A 17 22.00 18.16 -4.05
N LEU A 18 21.31 17.01 -3.98
CA LEU A 18 20.67 16.59 -2.74
C LEU A 18 21.75 16.27 -1.72
N ALA A 19 21.95 17.18 -0.76
CA ALA A 19 22.75 16.90 0.42
C ALA A 19 21.93 16.02 1.37
N VAL A 20 22.23 14.72 1.39
CA VAL A 20 21.74 13.82 2.44
C VAL A 20 22.32 14.30 3.77
N CYS A 21 21.47 14.66 4.73
CA CYS A 21 21.91 14.98 6.08
C CYS A 21 22.41 13.71 6.78
N PRO A 22 23.68 13.63 7.21
CA PRO A 22 24.14 12.52 8.04
C PRO A 22 23.52 12.62 9.44
N SER A 23 23.12 11.48 10.00
CA SER A 23 22.63 11.37 11.36
C SER A 23 23.73 11.74 12.38
N VAL A 24 23.35 12.43 13.46
CA VAL A 24 24.30 12.95 14.45
C VAL A 24 24.66 11.86 15.47
N ALA A 25 25.67 11.05 15.15
CA ALA A 25 26.35 10.23 16.15
C ALA A 25 27.18 11.12 17.08
N ARG A 26 26.78 11.27 18.35
CA ARG A 26 27.66 11.80 19.41
C ARG A 26 28.41 10.65 20.07
N ALA A 27 29.70 10.55 19.79
CA ALA A 27 30.63 9.80 20.63
C ALA A 27 31.18 10.70 21.76
N ASP A 28 31.51 10.09 22.90
CA ASP A 28 32.25 10.74 23.98
C ASP A 28 33.72 11.01 23.58
N GLU A 29 34.30 12.08 24.13
CA GLU A 29 35.75 12.19 24.27
C GLU A 29 36.11 12.84 25.61
N LEU A 30 36.76 12.06 26.50
CA LEU A 30 37.29 12.56 27.77
C LEU A 30 38.65 13.23 27.57
N VAL A 31 38.78 14.49 28.01
CA VAL A 31 40.08 15.06 28.38
C VAL A 31 39.97 15.77 29.74
N ALA A 32 40.87 15.42 30.67
CA ALA A 32 40.80 15.88 32.06
C ALA A 32 41.50 17.23 32.29
N ALA A 33 40.96 18.02 33.24
CA ALA A 33 41.62 19.15 33.86
C ALA A 33 41.40 19.12 35.39
N GLN A 34 42.32 19.72 36.16
CA GLN A 34 42.48 19.41 37.59
C GLN A 34 41.87 20.46 38.54
N GLY A 35 41.12 19.96 39.54
CA GLY A 35 41.37 20.26 40.96
C GLY A 35 40.85 21.57 41.56
N ALA A 36 39.83 21.45 42.42
CA ALA A 36 39.67 22.23 43.66
C ALA A 36 38.90 21.39 44.70
N SER A 37 39.13 21.61 45.99
CA SER A 37 38.53 20.83 47.10
C SER A 37 37.63 21.71 47.97
N ALA A 38 36.52 21.15 48.45
CA ALA A 38 35.71 21.65 49.55
C ALA A 38 35.02 20.46 50.27
N ASP A 39 34.76 20.61 51.57
CA ASP A 39 34.58 19.47 52.48
C ASP A 39 33.14 18.95 52.70
N VAL A 40 33.10 17.74 53.27
CA VAL A 40 31.92 16.98 53.68
C VAL A 40 31.21 17.58 54.90
N VAL A 41 29.87 17.60 54.87
CA VAL A 41 29.05 17.35 56.07
C VAL A 41 27.91 16.41 55.72
N VAL A 42 27.85 15.25 56.39
CA VAL A 42 26.67 14.37 56.47
C VAL A 42 26.23 14.35 57.93
N LEU A 43 24.92 14.42 58.18
CA LEU A 43 24.35 14.24 59.52
C LEU A 43 23.30 13.13 59.50
N LEU A 44 23.58 12.08 60.27
CA LEU A 44 22.62 11.06 60.69
C LEU A 44 22.19 11.36 62.13
N SER A 45 20.96 11.01 62.49
CA SER A 45 20.51 10.95 63.88
C SER A 45 19.35 9.98 64.05
N GLU A 46 19.53 8.95 64.87
CA GLU A 46 18.48 8.02 65.30
C GLU A 46 18.09 8.28 66.78
N ASP A 47 16.85 7.88 67.11
CA ASP A 47 16.29 7.55 68.43
C ASP A 47 16.29 8.56 69.61
N GLY A 48 15.13 8.61 70.28
CA GLY A 48 14.91 9.39 71.51
C GLY A 48 13.46 9.36 72.03
N VAL A 49 13.03 8.25 72.65
CA VAL A 49 11.66 8.07 73.17
C VAL A 49 11.42 8.77 74.52
N THR A 50 10.30 9.50 74.68
CA THR A 50 9.50 9.60 75.93
C THR A 50 8.16 10.34 75.72
N SER A 51 7.15 9.98 76.53
CA SER A 51 5.83 10.64 76.71
C SER A 51 5.54 10.70 78.24
N PRO A 52 4.35 11.05 78.81
CA PRO A 52 3.09 11.60 78.26
C PRO A 52 2.40 12.73 79.11
N SER A 53 1.29 13.31 78.63
CA SER A 53 0.12 13.86 79.41
C SER A 53 -0.95 14.40 78.42
N GLU A 54 -2.16 13.84 78.29
CA GLU A 54 -3.39 14.00 79.11
C GLU A 54 -4.18 15.33 78.94
N GLY A 55 -5.53 15.25 78.91
CA GLY A 55 -6.49 16.38 78.81
C GLY A 55 -7.27 16.45 77.48
N GLU A 56 -8.26 15.59 77.24
CA GLU A 56 -9.72 15.79 77.49
C GLU A 56 -10.45 16.78 76.56
N GLY A 57 -11.59 16.36 75.98
CA GLY A 57 -12.40 17.21 75.07
C GLY A 57 -13.57 16.52 74.36
N GLN A 58 -14.46 15.82 75.09
CA GLN A 58 -15.61 15.11 74.49
C GLN A 58 -16.68 16.02 73.84
N LYS A 59 -17.35 15.52 72.79
CA LYS A 59 -18.82 15.51 72.72
C LYS A 59 -19.39 14.42 71.81
N ASN A 60 -20.42 13.74 72.31
CA ASN A 60 -21.16 12.66 71.64
C ASN A 60 -22.42 13.17 70.92
N LEU A 61 -22.89 12.41 69.92
CA LEU A 61 -24.30 12.02 69.62
C LEU A 61 -24.39 11.54 68.15
N GLY A 62 -24.96 10.38 67.79
CA GLY A 62 -25.37 9.21 68.59
C GLY A 62 -26.50 8.38 67.93
N ALA A 63 -26.44 7.04 68.08
CA ALA A 63 -27.49 6.04 67.77
C ALA A 63 -27.89 5.82 66.28
N ALA A 64 -28.37 4.65 65.83
CA ALA A 64 -28.36 3.26 66.34
C ALA A 64 -28.85 2.26 65.24
N LEU A 65 -29.00 0.97 65.58
CA LEU A 65 -29.49 -0.17 64.78
C LEU A 65 -28.45 -0.70 63.76
N SER A 66 -27.88 -1.92 63.83
CA SER A 66 -28.19 -3.21 64.49
C SER A 66 -29.29 -4.08 63.87
N THR A 67 -28.86 -5.10 63.11
CA THR A 67 -29.35 -6.49 63.27
C THR A 67 -28.27 -7.50 62.86
N SER A 68 -28.40 -8.75 63.30
CA SER A 68 -27.41 -9.82 63.11
C SER A 68 -28.09 -11.17 62.84
N VAL A 69 -27.43 -12.04 62.07
CA VAL A 69 -27.53 -13.52 62.00
C VAL A 69 -26.73 -13.97 60.76
N SER A 70 -26.03 -15.11 60.64
CA SER A 70 -25.40 -16.12 61.51
C SER A 70 -25.54 -17.49 60.84
N THR A 71 -24.40 -18.18 60.63
CA THR A 71 -24.23 -19.65 60.56
C THR A 71 -25.03 -20.51 59.55
N GLY A 72 -24.29 -21.27 58.73
CA GLY A 72 -24.75 -22.47 58.02
C GLY A 72 -23.55 -23.23 57.41
N SER A 73 -23.41 -24.53 57.66
CA SER A 73 -22.17 -25.29 57.38
C SER A 73 -22.40 -26.80 57.14
N THR A 74 -21.67 -27.37 56.16
CA THR A 74 -21.38 -28.80 55.88
C THR A 74 -20.27 -28.79 54.79
N GLU A 75 -19.16 -29.53 54.80
CA GLU A 75 -18.91 -30.99 54.95
C GLU A 75 -19.58 -31.80 53.81
N GLU A 76 -18.95 -32.83 53.19
CA GLU A 76 -17.74 -33.60 53.49
C GLU A 76 -17.13 -34.20 52.19
N GLY A 77 -15.89 -34.72 52.16
CA GLY A 77 -15.37 -35.50 51.03
C GLY A 77 -13.83 -35.68 50.96
N VAL A 78 -13.32 -36.89 51.21
CA VAL A 78 -11.88 -37.20 51.37
C VAL A 78 -11.41 -38.33 50.43
N ALA A 79 -10.25 -38.16 49.77
CA ALA A 79 -9.21 -39.17 49.44
C ALA A 79 -8.25 -38.65 48.34
N SER A 80 -7.03 -39.15 48.11
CA SER A 80 -5.93 -39.65 48.98
C SER A 80 -4.71 -39.96 48.06
N LEU A 81 -3.49 -39.90 48.58
CA LEU A 81 -2.25 -40.21 47.84
C LEU A 81 -2.05 -41.73 47.58
N PRO A 82 -1.03 -42.12 46.79
CA PRO A 82 0.23 -42.52 47.44
C PRO A 82 1.51 -41.91 46.83
N GLU A 83 2.61 -42.02 47.57
CA GLU A 83 3.93 -41.42 47.30
C GLU A 83 4.96 -42.42 46.71
N GLY A 84 6.08 -41.89 46.21
CA GLY A 84 7.38 -42.58 46.22
C GLY A 84 8.10 -42.72 44.87
N GLU A 85 9.43 -42.55 44.77
CA GLU A 85 10.39 -42.07 45.77
C GLU A 85 11.78 -41.76 45.16
N LYS A 86 12.64 -41.07 45.93
CA LYS A 86 14.13 -41.10 45.94
C LYS A 86 14.98 -40.37 44.86
N ASN A 87 15.83 -39.49 45.42
CA ASN A 87 17.24 -39.21 45.13
C ASN A 87 17.64 -38.16 44.05
N ALA A 88 18.25 -37.08 44.53
CA ALA A 88 19.27 -36.27 43.83
C ALA A 88 20.68 -36.89 44.04
N PRO A 89 21.79 -36.39 43.43
CA PRO A 89 22.37 -35.10 43.86
C PRO A 89 23.00 -34.22 42.75
N LEU A 90 23.44 -33.05 43.19
CA LEU A 90 24.19 -32.00 42.49
C LEU A 90 25.63 -32.43 42.10
N VAL A 91 26.09 -32.13 40.87
CA VAL A 91 27.52 -32.00 40.47
C VAL A 91 27.61 -30.98 39.32
N THR A 92 28.68 -30.17 39.26
CA THR A 92 28.98 -29.20 38.18
C THR A 92 30.34 -29.56 37.50
N PRO A 93 30.83 -28.83 36.48
CA PRO A 93 31.46 -29.44 35.29
C PRO A 93 32.85 -30.03 35.52
N ALA A 94 33.27 -30.86 34.56
CA ALA A 94 34.66 -31.25 34.37
C ALA A 94 35.08 -30.96 32.92
N GLU A 95 36.22 -30.28 32.78
CA GLU A 95 37.01 -30.26 31.54
C GLU A 95 37.67 -31.62 31.34
N ASP A 96 37.92 -32.03 30.09
CA ASP A 96 39.29 -32.44 29.73
C ASP A 96 39.50 -32.37 28.21
N ALA A 97 40.74 -32.21 27.78
CA ALA A 97 41.13 -32.06 26.37
C ALA A 97 42.02 -33.23 25.91
N ILE A 98 42.10 -33.48 24.59
CA ILE A 98 43.19 -34.16 23.85
C ILE A 98 42.72 -34.36 22.37
N SER A 99 43.56 -34.38 21.32
CA SER A 99 44.84 -33.72 20.97
C SER A 99 45.25 -34.19 19.55
N SER A 100 46.21 -33.52 18.89
CA SER A 100 46.99 -33.97 17.70
C SER A 100 46.19 -34.29 16.40
N ASP A 101 46.38 -33.54 15.30
CA ASP A 101 47.45 -33.66 14.26
C ASP A 101 47.12 -34.71 13.15
N ALA A 102 47.65 -34.66 11.93
CA ALA A 102 48.11 -33.55 11.07
C ALA A 102 48.42 -34.10 9.66
N ALA A 103 47.97 -33.42 8.59
CA ALA A 103 48.45 -33.49 7.19
C ALA A 103 47.60 -32.47 6.38
N GLU A 104 48.09 -31.36 5.85
CA GLU A 104 49.15 -31.18 4.83
C GLU A 104 48.91 -31.91 3.51
N THR A 105 48.52 -31.15 2.48
CA THR A 105 49.13 -31.23 1.14
C THR A 105 49.01 -29.87 0.44
N GLU A 106 49.93 -29.57 -0.47
CA GLU A 106 50.33 -28.18 -0.80
C GLU A 106 49.61 -27.52 -1.99
N VAL A 107 49.70 -26.18 -2.01
CA VAL A 107 49.40 -25.32 -3.17
C VAL A 107 50.66 -25.13 -4.04
N PRO A 108 50.51 -25.18 -5.37
CA PRO A 108 51.25 -24.28 -6.26
C PRO A 108 50.28 -23.51 -7.19
N GLY A 109 50.61 -22.31 -7.66
CA GLY A 109 51.78 -21.48 -7.42
C GLY A 109 51.71 -20.20 -8.27
N SER A 110 52.30 -19.09 -7.81
CA SER A 110 52.21 -17.78 -8.49
C SER A 110 53.08 -17.70 -9.75
N GLY A 111 52.59 -16.96 -10.77
CA GLY A 111 53.35 -16.58 -11.96
C GLY A 111 52.89 -15.24 -12.51
N THR A 112 53.82 -14.31 -12.72
CA THR A 112 53.61 -12.95 -13.27
C THR A 112 54.39 -12.76 -14.58
N LEU A 113 54.16 -11.59 -15.22
CA LEU A 113 54.62 -11.08 -16.54
C LEU A 113 53.44 -11.06 -17.56
N ASP A 114 52.93 -9.91 -18.01
CA ASP A 114 53.52 -8.80 -18.81
C ASP A 114 53.32 -9.04 -20.33
N SER A 115 53.64 -8.06 -21.18
CA SER A 115 52.73 -7.59 -22.25
C SER A 115 53.25 -7.69 -23.70
N SER A 116 52.42 -7.23 -24.66
CA SER A 116 52.56 -7.32 -26.15
C SER A 116 52.26 -8.72 -26.74
N GLU A 117 51.88 -8.89 -28.01
CA GLU A 117 51.95 -8.01 -29.21
C GLU A 117 50.65 -8.08 -30.07
N ALA A 118 50.54 -7.32 -31.18
CA ALA A 118 49.28 -7.13 -31.92
C ALA A 118 49.41 -7.11 -33.47
N ALA A 119 48.38 -7.62 -34.17
CA ALA A 119 48.07 -7.52 -35.62
C ALA A 119 46.78 -8.33 -35.90
N ASN A 120 45.94 -8.18 -36.95
CA ASN A 120 45.64 -7.19 -38.01
C ASN A 120 44.39 -7.76 -38.75
N LEU A 121 43.46 -7.06 -39.42
CA LEU A 121 43.14 -5.65 -39.80
C LEU A 121 41.60 -5.62 -40.11
N GLY A 122 40.91 -4.51 -40.37
CA GLY A 122 41.34 -3.12 -40.58
C GLY A 122 40.18 -2.14 -40.84
N LEU A 123 40.54 -0.92 -41.29
CA LEU A 123 39.66 0.26 -41.40
C LEU A 123 38.75 0.26 -42.65
N SER A 124 37.59 0.95 -42.54
CA SER A 124 37.32 2.09 -43.43
C SER A 124 36.36 3.11 -42.79
N SER A 125 36.83 4.34 -42.59
CA SER A 125 36.03 5.52 -42.21
C SER A 125 35.94 6.50 -43.38
N SER A 126 34.82 7.23 -43.51
CA SER A 126 34.69 8.34 -44.47
C SER A 126 34.09 9.58 -43.79
N VAL A 127 34.63 10.77 -44.09
CA VAL A 127 34.33 12.04 -43.43
C VAL A 127 34.04 13.14 -44.46
N ALA A 128 32.96 13.90 -44.27
CA ALA A 128 32.70 15.27 -44.74
C ALA A 128 31.40 15.76 -44.04
N THR A 129 31.23 16.89 -43.33
CA THR A 129 31.79 18.27 -43.25
C THR A 129 30.86 19.34 -43.86
N ASP A 130 30.44 20.27 -42.99
CA ASP A 130 30.01 21.66 -43.20
C ASP A 130 28.68 21.98 -43.95
N GLY A 131 27.99 23.01 -43.44
CA GLY A 131 26.77 23.61 -44.03
C GLY A 131 25.92 24.40 -43.03
N ASP A 132 26.27 25.67 -42.78
CA ASP A 132 25.51 26.62 -41.93
C ASP A 132 24.98 27.79 -42.77
N GLU A 133 23.67 28.10 -42.70
CA GLU A 133 23.12 29.43 -43.05
C GLU A 133 21.68 29.66 -42.52
N LEU A 134 21.35 30.91 -42.20
CA LEU A 134 20.06 31.35 -41.60
C LEU A 134 19.39 32.48 -42.44
N VAL A 135 18.17 32.28 -42.97
CA VAL A 135 17.38 33.40 -43.58
C VAL A 135 15.86 33.33 -43.33
N SER A 136 15.38 34.23 -42.47
CA SER A 136 14.05 34.87 -42.26
C SER A 136 12.72 34.44 -42.94
N ASN A 137 11.66 34.47 -42.11
CA ASN A 137 10.32 35.10 -42.28
C ASN A 137 9.50 34.99 -43.59
N ALA A 138 8.22 34.55 -43.48
CA ALA A 138 7.02 35.39 -43.76
C ALA A 138 5.67 34.70 -43.44
N GLU A 139 4.67 35.50 -43.04
CA GLU A 139 3.22 35.25 -42.89
C GLU A 139 2.46 36.47 -43.47
N PRO A 140 1.11 36.48 -43.64
CA PRO A 140 0.14 35.43 -43.97
C PRO A 140 -0.62 35.83 -45.28
N PRO A 141 -1.95 35.60 -45.54
CA PRO A 141 -3.06 36.25 -44.80
C PRO A 141 -4.41 35.48 -44.67
N ALA A 142 -5.36 36.14 -43.96
CA ALA A 142 -6.82 35.97 -43.73
C ALA A 142 -7.71 35.29 -44.82
N GLY A 143 -8.98 34.92 -44.57
CA GLY A 143 -9.95 35.15 -43.45
C GLY A 143 -11.28 34.40 -43.77
N GLU A 144 -12.44 34.56 -43.12
CA GLU A 144 -12.94 35.53 -42.11
C GLU A 144 -14.30 35.02 -41.53
N ASN A 145 -14.66 35.35 -40.27
CA ASN A 145 -16.04 35.54 -39.73
C ASN A 145 -17.02 34.32 -39.68
N THR A 146 -18.07 34.20 -38.84
CA THR A 146 -18.68 34.89 -37.65
C THR A 146 -19.80 33.96 -37.11
N SER A 147 -20.30 33.94 -35.86
CA SER A 147 -19.95 34.58 -34.57
C SER A 147 -20.83 34.02 -33.42
N SER A 148 -20.61 34.52 -32.19
CA SER A 148 -21.61 34.84 -31.14
C SER A 148 -22.52 33.78 -30.48
N GLU A 149 -22.31 33.59 -29.16
CA GLU A 149 -23.30 33.77 -28.04
C GLU A 149 -24.58 32.89 -27.98
N GLU A 150 -25.15 32.49 -26.83
CA GLU A 150 -24.81 32.53 -25.39
C GLU A 150 -25.80 31.61 -24.61
N ALA A 151 -25.51 31.27 -23.34
CA ALA A 151 -26.45 30.75 -22.30
C ALA A 151 -27.21 29.40 -22.55
N ASP A 152 -27.81 28.72 -21.56
CA ASP A 152 -27.60 28.52 -20.11
C ASP A 152 -28.60 27.42 -19.62
N LEU A 153 -28.37 26.81 -18.44
CA LEU A 153 -29.24 25.83 -17.72
C LEU A 153 -29.45 24.47 -18.42
N GLY A 154 -29.72 23.35 -17.74
CA GLY A 154 -29.79 23.05 -16.29
C GLY A 154 -30.16 21.55 -16.09
N ILE A 155 -29.77 20.95 -14.96
CA ILE A 155 -30.02 19.53 -14.60
C ILE A 155 -31.25 19.42 -13.66
N GLU A 156 -31.70 18.17 -13.37
CA GLU A 156 -32.77 17.69 -12.44
C GLU A 156 -34.09 17.29 -13.16
N ALA A 157 -34.85 16.24 -12.79
CA ALA A 157 -34.57 14.98 -12.05
C ALA A 157 -35.75 13.96 -12.21
N ASP A 158 -35.52 12.69 -11.87
CA ASP A 158 -36.44 11.65 -11.34
C ASP A 158 -37.71 11.07 -12.05
N VAL A 159 -37.62 9.75 -12.32
CA VAL A 159 -38.43 8.60 -11.78
C VAL A 159 -39.99 8.61 -11.83
N ALA A 160 -40.60 7.56 -12.45
CA ALA A 160 -41.53 6.58 -11.81
C ALA A 160 -42.42 5.71 -12.77
N ILE A 161 -42.42 4.37 -12.60
CA ILE A 161 -43.58 3.43 -12.42
C ILE A 161 -44.72 3.38 -13.50
N GLU A 162 -45.29 2.26 -14.01
CA GLU A 162 -45.12 0.77 -14.00
C GLU A 162 -46.15 0.17 -15.06
N PRO A 163 -46.62 -1.12 -15.07
CA PRO A 163 -45.93 -2.38 -15.42
C PRO A 163 -46.73 -3.33 -16.38
N SER A 164 -46.14 -4.49 -16.77
CA SER A 164 -46.74 -5.87 -16.91
C SER A 164 -46.22 -6.64 -18.15
N VAL A 165 -45.45 -7.77 -18.06
CA VAL A 165 -45.83 -9.21 -17.90
C VAL A 165 -47.04 -9.71 -18.73
N GLU A 166 -47.08 -10.91 -19.35
CA GLU A 166 -46.18 -12.11 -19.45
C GLU A 166 -45.99 -12.51 -20.95
N GLY A 167 -45.39 -13.63 -21.42
CA GLY A 167 -44.85 -14.86 -20.80
C GLY A 167 -44.28 -15.82 -21.88
N ALA A 168 -43.56 -16.88 -21.48
CA ALA A 168 -42.84 -17.77 -22.39
C ALA A 168 -43.67 -18.97 -22.91
N VAL A 169 -43.21 -19.64 -23.99
CA VAL A 169 -43.72 -20.94 -24.45
C VAL A 169 -42.58 -21.85 -24.91
N GLU A 170 -42.59 -23.11 -24.46
CA GLU A 170 -41.63 -24.16 -24.84
C GLU A 170 -42.27 -25.17 -25.83
N SER A 171 -41.46 -25.94 -26.56
CA SER A 171 -41.89 -26.81 -27.66
C SER A 171 -42.42 -28.19 -27.23
N GLY A 172 -43.44 -28.73 -27.91
CA GLY A 172 -43.79 -30.16 -27.77
C GLY A 172 -44.88 -30.73 -28.69
N ALA A 173 -44.58 -31.90 -29.27
CA ALA A 173 -45.48 -32.97 -29.77
C ALA A 173 -46.33 -32.79 -31.05
N THR A 174 -46.12 -33.75 -31.98
CA THR A 174 -47.07 -34.31 -32.97
C THR A 174 -47.80 -35.54 -32.34
N PRO A 175 -48.69 -36.38 -32.99
CA PRO A 175 -49.02 -36.51 -34.42
C PRO A 175 -50.52 -36.83 -34.78
N GLY A 176 -50.78 -37.14 -36.07
CA GLY A 176 -52.00 -37.77 -36.61
C GLY A 176 -52.77 -36.86 -37.59
N ALA A 177 -53.25 -37.20 -38.81
CA ALA A 177 -53.47 -38.42 -39.62
C ALA A 177 -54.97 -38.66 -39.94
N ASP A 178 -55.42 -38.28 -41.15
CA ASP A 178 -56.24 -39.10 -42.09
C ASP A 178 -56.61 -38.33 -43.38
N VAL A 179 -56.98 -39.04 -44.47
CA VAL A 179 -57.23 -38.49 -45.83
C VAL A 179 -58.32 -39.29 -46.57
N PRO A 180 -59.44 -38.65 -47.00
CA PRO A 180 -59.73 -38.46 -48.44
C PRO A 180 -60.42 -37.08 -48.71
N GLU A 181 -60.90 -36.68 -49.91
CA GLU A 181 -61.07 -37.37 -51.21
C GLU A 181 -60.72 -36.45 -52.43
N ALA A 182 -61.68 -36.15 -53.34
CA ALA A 182 -61.51 -35.50 -54.66
C ALA A 182 -62.87 -34.85 -55.11
N PRO A 183 -63.13 -34.36 -56.36
CA PRO A 183 -62.38 -34.46 -57.64
C PRO A 183 -62.40 -33.24 -58.62
N VAL A 184 -61.95 -33.48 -59.87
CA VAL A 184 -62.07 -32.72 -61.17
C VAL A 184 -61.38 -31.34 -61.29
N GLU A 185 -60.33 -31.20 -62.11
CA GLU A 185 -60.29 -30.87 -63.58
C GLU A 185 -60.60 -29.38 -63.87
N GLU A 186 -59.86 -28.63 -64.72
CA GLU A 186 -59.33 -28.97 -66.07
C GLU A 186 -57.88 -28.49 -66.39
N VAL A 187 -57.28 -29.22 -67.35
CA VAL A 187 -56.25 -28.93 -68.38
C VAL A 187 -55.63 -27.50 -68.50
N GLU A 188 -54.29 -27.41 -68.58
CA GLU A 188 -53.54 -26.94 -69.78
C GLU A 188 -52.00 -27.19 -69.70
N GLU A 189 -51.27 -26.90 -70.80
CA GLU A 189 -49.99 -27.53 -71.17
C GLU A 189 -48.70 -26.91 -70.56
N GLU A 190 -47.57 -27.60 -70.71
CA GLU A 190 -46.25 -27.15 -70.24
C GLU A 190 -45.75 -25.88 -70.94
N LEU A 191 -45.24 -24.93 -70.16
CA LEU A 191 -44.37 -23.85 -70.62
C LEU A 191 -42.99 -24.01 -69.94
N PRO A 192 -41.88 -23.65 -70.62
CA PRO A 192 -40.54 -23.94 -70.13
C PRO A 192 -40.18 -23.12 -68.89
N VAL A 193 -39.44 -23.75 -67.97
CA VAL A 193 -38.93 -23.11 -66.75
C VAL A 193 -38.02 -21.93 -67.09
N GLU A 194 -38.41 -20.72 -66.70
CA GLU A 194 -37.47 -19.60 -66.65
C GLU A 194 -36.37 -19.91 -65.61
N LEU A 195 -35.12 -19.88 -66.06
CA LEU A 195 -33.97 -19.82 -65.17
C LEU A 195 -34.02 -18.50 -64.41
N ALA A 196 -34.44 -18.57 -63.14
CA ALA A 196 -34.46 -17.42 -62.25
C ALA A 196 -33.06 -16.79 -62.20
N ALA A 197 -32.93 -15.57 -62.73
CA ALA A 197 -31.69 -14.84 -62.72
C ALA A 197 -31.29 -14.55 -61.27
N SER A 198 -30.16 -15.12 -60.84
CA SER A 198 -29.57 -14.82 -59.54
C SER A 198 -29.32 -13.31 -59.45
N SER A 199 -30.08 -12.62 -58.60
CA SER A 199 -29.84 -11.22 -58.29
C SER A 199 -28.48 -11.12 -57.61
N LEU A 200 -27.52 -10.49 -58.28
CA LEU A 200 -26.20 -10.23 -57.72
C LEU A 200 -26.32 -9.43 -56.40
N PRO A 201 -25.45 -9.68 -55.41
CA PRO A 201 -25.48 -8.97 -54.14
C PRO A 201 -25.15 -7.47 -54.32
N SER A 202 -25.37 -6.70 -53.26
CA SER A 202 -24.87 -5.33 -53.15
C SER A 202 -23.34 -5.32 -53.26
N VAL A 203 -22.76 -4.32 -53.93
CA VAL A 203 -21.32 -4.04 -53.80
C VAL A 203 -21.09 -3.38 -52.44
N GLY A 204 -20.06 -3.81 -51.71
CA GLY A 204 -19.83 -3.45 -50.31
C GLY A 204 -20.41 -4.48 -49.35
N TRP A 205 -20.74 -4.02 -48.13
CA TRP A 205 -21.27 -4.87 -47.05
C TRP A 205 -22.77 -5.11 -47.15
N THR A 206 -23.23 -6.27 -46.66
CA THR A 206 -24.64 -6.63 -46.46
C THR A 206 -24.73 -7.64 -45.32
N GLY A 207 -24.99 -7.15 -44.10
CA GLY A 207 -24.66 -7.89 -42.88
C GLY A 207 -23.17 -8.23 -42.85
N ASP A 208 -22.80 -9.39 -42.32
CA ASP A 208 -21.42 -9.89 -42.29
C ASP A 208 -20.92 -10.41 -43.65
N THR A 209 -21.62 -10.14 -44.77
CA THR A 209 -21.16 -10.51 -46.12
C THR A 209 -20.64 -9.30 -46.90
N TYR A 210 -19.62 -9.51 -47.72
CA TYR A 210 -18.97 -8.46 -48.52
C TYR A 210 -18.74 -8.93 -49.97
N TRP A 211 -19.00 -8.04 -50.93
CA TRP A 211 -18.68 -8.27 -52.35
C TRP A 211 -18.04 -7.03 -53.00
N ASP A 212 -16.94 -7.26 -53.74
CA ASP A 212 -16.15 -6.21 -54.40
C ASP A 212 -16.67 -5.80 -55.79
N GLY A 213 -17.75 -6.44 -56.27
CA GLY A 213 -18.30 -6.26 -57.62
C GLY A 213 -17.71 -7.17 -58.68
N THR A 214 -16.78 -8.09 -58.36
CA THR A 214 -16.18 -8.99 -59.35
C THR A 214 -17.05 -10.21 -59.67
N LEU A 215 -16.98 -10.66 -60.92
CA LEU A 215 -17.77 -11.77 -61.45
C LEU A 215 -16.88 -12.92 -61.90
N ASN A 216 -17.41 -14.13 -61.81
CA ASN A 216 -16.89 -15.31 -62.46
C ASN A 216 -17.19 -15.29 -63.97
N ALA A 217 -16.55 -16.16 -64.74
CA ALA A 217 -16.69 -16.22 -66.20
C ALA A 217 -18.09 -16.67 -66.69
N ASP A 218 -18.94 -17.18 -65.79
CA ASP A 218 -20.34 -17.55 -66.02
C ASP A 218 -21.34 -16.43 -65.65
N GLY A 219 -20.86 -15.30 -65.12
CA GLY A 219 -21.67 -14.18 -64.67
C GLY A 219 -22.17 -14.27 -63.22
N THR A 220 -21.78 -15.30 -62.46
CA THR A 220 -22.05 -15.36 -61.00
C THR A 220 -21.13 -14.42 -60.21
N ALA A 221 -21.56 -14.01 -59.02
CA ALA A 221 -20.72 -13.24 -58.10
C ALA A 221 -19.50 -14.06 -57.68
N ARG A 222 -18.30 -13.47 -57.77
CA ARG A 222 -17.08 -14.08 -57.27
C ARG A 222 -16.94 -13.80 -55.76
N PRO A 223 -16.65 -14.81 -54.92
CA PRO A 223 -16.33 -14.58 -53.51
C PRO A 223 -15.08 -13.71 -53.36
N TYR A 224 -15.15 -12.72 -52.48
CA TYR A 224 -14.00 -11.87 -52.14
C TYR A 224 -13.24 -12.45 -50.95
N THR A 225 -11.91 -12.48 -51.02
CA THR A 225 -11.03 -12.80 -49.89
C THR A 225 -9.91 -11.76 -49.86
N GLY A 226 -9.73 -11.08 -48.73
CA GLY A 226 -8.78 -9.97 -48.61
C GLY A 226 -9.16 -8.91 -47.57
N TRP A 227 -8.37 -7.83 -47.56
CA TRP A 227 -8.55 -6.67 -46.69
C TRP A 227 -9.69 -5.75 -47.15
N VAL A 228 -10.54 -5.34 -46.21
CA VAL A 228 -11.52 -4.25 -46.41
C VAL A 228 -11.27 -3.16 -45.37
N ILE A 229 -11.33 -1.88 -45.79
CA ILE A 229 -11.17 -0.71 -44.91
C ILE A 229 -12.42 0.17 -45.07
N ASP A 230 -13.26 0.22 -44.03
CA ASP A 230 -14.59 0.85 -44.08
C ASP A 230 -15.11 1.19 -42.66
N ASP A 231 -16.22 1.91 -42.58
CA ASP A 231 -16.97 2.22 -41.35
C ASP A 231 -18.21 1.29 -41.22
N HIS A 232 -18.01 0.00 -41.50
CA HIS A 232 -19.08 -1.00 -41.65
C HIS A 232 -19.94 -1.15 -40.39
N ASP A 233 -19.31 -1.24 -39.22
CA ASP A 233 -19.97 -1.43 -37.93
C ASP A 233 -20.20 -0.09 -37.18
N GLY A 234 -20.05 1.07 -37.85
CA GLY A 234 -20.31 2.41 -37.29
C GLY A 234 -19.29 2.90 -36.26
N GLY A 235 -18.10 2.28 -36.22
CA GLY A 235 -17.01 2.57 -35.28
C GLY A 235 -15.91 3.46 -35.84
N GLY A 236 -16.16 4.20 -36.92
CA GLY A 236 -15.15 4.86 -37.74
C GLY A 236 -14.40 3.88 -38.65
N LEU A 237 -13.39 4.36 -39.38
CA LEU A 237 -12.61 3.51 -40.30
C LEU A 237 -11.84 2.40 -39.58
N GLN A 238 -12.35 1.17 -39.73
CA GLN A 238 -11.72 -0.06 -39.25
C GLN A 238 -11.13 -0.87 -40.40
N ARG A 239 -10.35 -1.89 -40.05
CA ARG A 239 -9.84 -2.92 -40.97
C ARG A 239 -10.62 -4.21 -40.71
N TYR A 240 -10.97 -4.90 -41.78
CA TYR A 240 -11.66 -6.18 -41.75
C TYR A 240 -10.92 -7.18 -42.63
N TRP A 241 -10.90 -8.45 -42.20
CA TRP A 241 -10.49 -9.56 -43.07
C TRP A 241 -11.74 -10.28 -43.55
N VAL A 242 -11.86 -10.47 -44.85
CA VAL A 242 -12.96 -11.20 -45.48
C VAL A 242 -12.43 -12.50 -46.05
N VAL A 243 -13.16 -13.59 -45.84
CA VAL A 243 -12.87 -14.92 -46.42
C VAL A 243 -14.12 -15.43 -47.13
N ASP A 244 -13.99 -15.76 -48.42
CA ASP A 244 -15.04 -16.25 -49.31
C ASP A 244 -16.35 -15.43 -49.22
N GLY A 245 -16.21 -14.10 -49.15
CA GLY A 245 -17.31 -13.14 -49.08
C GLY A 245 -17.92 -12.94 -47.69
N THR A 246 -17.32 -13.47 -46.62
CA THR A 246 -17.81 -13.38 -45.23
C THR A 246 -16.80 -12.70 -44.30
N LYS A 247 -17.25 -11.85 -43.36
CA LYS A 247 -16.43 -11.25 -42.30
C LYS A 247 -15.82 -12.35 -41.45
N TYR A 248 -14.49 -12.43 -41.41
CA TYR A 248 -13.80 -13.30 -40.46
C TYR A 248 -14.03 -12.75 -39.05
N THR A 249 -14.25 -13.61 -38.06
CA THR A 249 -14.69 -13.20 -36.71
C THR A 249 -13.93 -13.97 -35.63
N GLY A 250 -12.92 -13.29 -35.07
CA GLY A 250 -12.03 -13.83 -34.03
C GLY A 250 -10.90 -14.72 -34.56
N GLY A 251 -9.67 -14.43 -34.14
CA GLY A 251 -8.53 -15.33 -34.30
C GLY A 251 -7.52 -14.96 -35.39
N LEU A 252 -6.54 -15.85 -35.58
CA LEU A 252 -5.36 -15.68 -36.43
C LEU A 252 -5.68 -16.01 -37.90
N PHE A 253 -5.22 -15.18 -38.85
CA PHE A 253 -5.37 -15.39 -40.30
C PHE A 253 -4.08 -15.11 -41.09
N ASP A 254 -3.90 -15.84 -42.19
CA ASP A 254 -2.82 -15.68 -43.16
C ASP A 254 -3.29 -14.83 -44.35
N ALA A 255 -2.67 -13.67 -44.58
CA ALA A 255 -2.86 -12.82 -45.76
C ALA A 255 -1.79 -13.05 -46.84
N GLY A 256 -0.96 -14.09 -46.70
CA GLY A 256 0.04 -14.52 -47.66
C GLY A 256 1.19 -13.53 -47.80
N ALA A 257 1.20 -12.77 -48.90
CA ALA A 257 2.26 -11.79 -49.18
C ALA A 257 2.24 -10.60 -48.21
N ASP A 258 1.08 -10.30 -47.62
CA ASP A 258 0.91 -9.21 -46.64
C ASP A 258 1.22 -9.66 -45.20
N GLY A 259 1.56 -10.94 -44.98
CA GLY A 259 1.88 -11.52 -43.68
C GLY A 259 0.64 -12.02 -42.91
N TRP A 260 0.78 -12.20 -41.60
CA TRP A 260 -0.29 -12.69 -40.72
C TRP A 260 -0.99 -11.54 -40.01
N GLY A 261 -2.27 -11.73 -39.67
CA GLY A 261 -3.08 -10.79 -38.91
C GLY A 261 -3.94 -11.49 -37.85
N TYR A 262 -4.52 -10.71 -36.93
CA TYR A 262 -5.43 -11.23 -35.90
C TYR A 262 -6.73 -10.43 -35.88
N VAL A 263 -7.89 -11.09 -35.91
CA VAL A 263 -9.21 -10.46 -35.77
C VAL A 263 -9.70 -10.56 -34.33
N LEU A 264 -10.21 -9.45 -33.80
CA LEU A 264 -10.77 -9.37 -32.46
C LEU A 264 -12.20 -9.94 -32.41
N GLY A 265 -12.77 -10.11 -31.21
CA GLY A 265 -14.10 -10.70 -31.03
C GLY A 265 -15.22 -9.89 -31.71
N GLU A 266 -14.99 -8.59 -31.92
CA GLU A 266 -15.86 -7.63 -32.58
C GLU A 266 -15.80 -7.70 -34.12
N GLY A 267 -14.90 -8.49 -34.71
CA GLY A 267 -14.79 -8.71 -36.16
C GLY A 267 -13.84 -7.77 -36.91
N TRP A 268 -13.25 -6.77 -36.26
CA TRP A 268 -12.19 -5.94 -36.83
C TRP A 268 -10.78 -6.52 -36.60
N VAL A 269 -9.84 -6.19 -37.48
CA VAL A 269 -8.43 -6.59 -37.37
C VAL A 269 -7.72 -5.74 -36.30
N LEU A 270 -6.97 -6.42 -35.44
CA LEU A 270 -6.12 -5.85 -34.39
C LEU A 270 -5.17 -4.78 -34.93
N ARG A 271 -5.02 -3.69 -34.19
CA ARG A 271 -3.92 -2.72 -34.32
C ARG A 271 -3.36 -2.46 -32.92
N GLY A 272 -2.05 -2.59 -32.74
CA GLY A 272 -1.43 -2.58 -31.41
C GLY A 272 -1.48 -3.95 -30.72
N LEU A 273 -1.67 -3.95 -29.40
CA LEU A 273 -1.53 -5.12 -28.53
C LEU A 273 -2.90 -5.75 -28.18
N HIS A 274 -2.99 -7.08 -28.24
CA HIS A 274 -4.10 -7.88 -27.71
C HIS A 274 -3.56 -9.07 -26.91
N THR A 275 -4.31 -9.51 -25.89
CA THR A 275 -3.87 -10.57 -24.97
C THR A 275 -4.95 -11.64 -24.83
N VAL A 276 -4.55 -12.91 -25.00
CA VAL A 276 -5.40 -14.10 -24.87
C VAL A 276 -4.73 -15.08 -23.91
N GLY A 277 -5.07 -14.98 -22.63
CA GLY A 277 -4.37 -15.72 -21.56
C GLY A 277 -2.91 -15.26 -21.45
N ASN A 278 -1.97 -16.16 -21.71
CA ASN A 278 -0.53 -15.87 -21.72
C ASN A 278 0.01 -15.48 -23.11
N LEU A 279 -0.83 -15.49 -24.15
CA LEU A 279 -0.44 -15.11 -25.51
C LEU A 279 -0.69 -13.62 -25.74
N ILE A 280 0.30 -12.92 -26.29
CA ILE A 280 0.20 -11.53 -26.74
C ILE A 280 0.32 -11.50 -28.26
N TYR A 281 -0.70 -10.97 -28.93
CA TYR A 281 -0.66 -10.65 -30.34
C TYR A 281 -0.33 -9.16 -30.49
N LEU A 282 0.63 -8.82 -31.38
CA LEU A 282 1.13 -7.47 -31.54
C LEU A 282 1.21 -7.10 -33.02
N ALA A 283 0.29 -6.24 -33.45
CA ALA A 283 0.12 -5.84 -34.85
C ALA A 283 0.47 -4.36 -35.07
N ASN A 284 1.04 -4.05 -36.23
CA ASN A 284 1.27 -2.68 -36.68
C ASN A 284 -0.06 -1.93 -36.97
N ASN A 285 0.03 -0.65 -37.32
CA ASN A 285 -1.17 0.15 -37.66
C ASN A 285 -1.90 -0.35 -38.93
N ASP A 286 -1.26 -1.18 -39.76
CA ASP A 286 -1.88 -1.83 -40.92
C ASP A 286 -2.55 -3.16 -40.60
N GLY A 287 -2.44 -3.67 -39.37
CA GLY A 287 -3.06 -4.91 -38.90
C GLY A 287 -2.23 -6.17 -39.11
N ARG A 288 -1.00 -6.03 -39.59
CA ARG A 288 -0.04 -7.13 -39.72
C ARG A 288 0.68 -7.37 -38.39
N LEU A 289 0.68 -8.62 -37.94
CA LEU A 289 1.45 -9.11 -36.80
C LEU A 289 2.97 -9.05 -37.06
N LEU A 290 3.74 -9.08 -35.98
CA LEU A 290 5.18 -9.36 -36.07
C LEU A 290 5.44 -10.78 -36.62
N ASP A 291 6.55 -10.92 -37.35
CA ASP A 291 7.02 -12.21 -37.85
C ASP A 291 7.73 -13.00 -36.72
N PRO A 292 7.72 -14.35 -36.76
CA PRO A 292 8.39 -15.20 -35.77
C PRO A 292 9.89 -14.91 -35.62
N GLY A 293 10.38 -15.02 -34.39
CA GLY A 293 11.76 -14.77 -33.99
C GLY A 293 11.98 -13.43 -33.28
N TRP A 294 13.25 -12.98 -33.26
CA TRP A 294 13.68 -11.77 -32.57
C TRP A 294 13.39 -10.50 -33.38
N THR A 295 12.55 -9.62 -32.84
CA THR A 295 12.29 -8.27 -33.38
C THR A 295 12.75 -7.19 -32.40
N VAL A 296 13.34 -6.11 -32.90
CA VAL A 296 13.69 -4.91 -32.10
C VAL A 296 13.06 -3.69 -32.75
N THR A 297 12.12 -3.03 -32.06
CA THR A 297 11.37 -1.89 -32.60
C THR A 297 10.90 -0.96 -31.48
N GLY A 298 10.61 0.29 -31.83
CA GLY A 298 9.95 1.29 -30.96
C GLY A 298 8.53 1.63 -31.40
N GLU A 299 7.98 0.93 -32.40
CA GLU A 299 6.68 1.23 -33.00
C GLU A 299 5.54 1.19 -31.97
N PHE A 300 5.54 0.20 -31.08
CA PHE A 300 4.51 -0.03 -30.08
C PHE A 300 4.70 0.77 -28.77
N THR A 301 5.72 1.63 -28.74
CA THR A 301 6.20 2.34 -27.55
C THR A 301 6.53 3.81 -27.81
N GLY A 302 6.04 4.37 -28.92
CA GLY A 302 6.24 5.79 -29.26
C GLY A 302 7.68 6.17 -29.62
N GLY A 303 8.52 5.18 -29.93
CA GLY A 303 9.93 5.35 -30.35
C GLY A 303 10.96 4.66 -29.44
N GLU A 304 10.58 4.21 -28.23
CA GLU A 304 11.52 3.53 -27.32
C GLU A 304 11.84 2.11 -27.78
N LEU A 305 13.09 1.84 -28.20
CA LEU A 305 13.49 0.53 -28.72
C LEU A 305 13.36 -0.59 -27.67
N GLN A 306 12.34 -1.43 -27.84
CA GLN A 306 12.11 -2.65 -27.10
C GLN A 306 12.51 -3.88 -27.91
N ARG A 307 12.75 -5.00 -27.22
CA ARG A 307 13.00 -6.32 -27.83
C ARG A 307 11.74 -7.18 -27.65
N TYR A 308 11.35 -7.88 -28.70
CA TYR A 308 10.22 -8.80 -28.73
C TYR A 308 10.73 -10.15 -29.27
N TYR A 309 10.21 -11.24 -28.72
CA TYR A 309 10.39 -12.57 -29.27
C TYR A 309 9.02 -13.18 -29.55
N VAL A 310 8.82 -13.59 -30.80
CA VAL A 310 7.55 -14.11 -31.34
C VAL A 310 7.77 -15.59 -31.66
N GLU A 311 6.88 -16.47 -31.21
CA GLU A 311 6.96 -17.90 -31.49
C GLU A 311 6.38 -18.26 -32.87
N ASP A 312 6.57 -19.50 -33.30
CA ASP A 312 6.09 -20.02 -34.60
C ASP A 312 4.54 -19.99 -34.76
N ASP A 313 3.79 -19.70 -33.70
CA ASP A 313 2.33 -19.51 -33.72
C ASP A 313 1.89 -18.03 -33.91
N HIS A 314 2.85 -17.14 -34.21
CA HIS A 314 2.65 -15.69 -34.36
C HIS A 314 2.18 -14.97 -33.08
N ALA A 315 2.30 -15.60 -31.91
CA ALA A 315 2.11 -14.98 -30.62
C ALA A 315 3.45 -14.72 -29.90
N ILE A 316 3.45 -13.72 -29.04
CA ILE A 316 4.47 -13.48 -28.02
C ILE A 316 4.00 -14.19 -26.75
N HIS A 317 4.79 -15.12 -26.21
CA HIS A 317 4.41 -15.92 -25.04
C HIS A 317 4.95 -15.26 -23.77
N ARG A 318 4.07 -14.93 -22.81
CA ARG A 318 4.44 -14.29 -21.53
C ARG A 318 5.19 -15.24 -20.60
N GLY A 319 6.10 -14.67 -19.79
CA GLY A 319 6.91 -15.41 -18.81
C GLY A 319 8.27 -15.83 -19.37
N TYR A 320 8.89 -16.84 -18.76
CA TYR A 320 10.21 -17.34 -19.13
C TYR A 320 10.18 -18.29 -20.35
N SER A 321 11.15 -18.15 -21.26
CA SER A 321 11.38 -19.05 -22.40
C SER A 321 12.87 -19.14 -22.75
N GLU A 322 13.33 -20.33 -23.18
CA GLU A 322 14.68 -20.52 -23.77
C GLU A 322 14.67 -20.50 -25.32
N ASN A 323 13.49 -20.34 -25.92
CA ASN A 323 13.36 -20.21 -27.38
C ASN A 323 14.09 -18.94 -27.86
N GLY A 324 14.43 -18.90 -29.15
CA GLY A 324 15.30 -17.84 -29.67
C GLY A 324 16.78 -17.96 -29.26
N GLY A 325 17.15 -19.00 -28.50
CA GLY A 325 18.54 -19.42 -28.28
C GLY A 325 19.17 -19.01 -26.95
N TYR A 326 18.43 -18.33 -26.07
CA TYR A 326 18.83 -18.05 -24.69
C TYR A 326 17.61 -17.80 -23.80
N GLY A 327 17.76 -18.13 -22.51
CA GLY A 327 16.75 -17.84 -21.48
C GLY A 327 16.45 -16.34 -21.40
N HIS A 328 15.18 -15.99 -21.61
CA HIS A 328 14.66 -14.63 -21.60
C HIS A 328 13.26 -14.61 -20.96
N TYR A 329 12.81 -13.44 -20.49
CA TYR A 329 11.48 -13.28 -19.88
C TYR A 329 10.67 -12.20 -20.57
N VAL A 330 9.41 -12.50 -20.89
CA VAL A 330 8.47 -11.62 -21.56
C VAL A 330 7.48 -11.01 -20.57
N THR A 331 7.48 -9.67 -20.49
CA THR A 331 6.65 -8.84 -19.60
C THR A 331 5.15 -8.90 -19.93
N GLU A 332 4.28 -8.37 -19.07
CA GLU A 332 2.85 -8.15 -19.37
C GLU A 332 2.62 -7.26 -20.61
N ARG A 333 3.64 -6.49 -21.01
CA ARG A 333 3.63 -5.57 -22.14
C ARG A 333 4.26 -6.17 -23.41
N GLY A 334 4.58 -7.47 -23.39
CA GLY A 334 5.06 -8.26 -24.53
C GLY A 334 6.52 -8.04 -24.93
N TYR A 335 7.20 -7.02 -24.39
CA TYR A 335 8.65 -6.89 -24.58
C TYR A 335 9.43 -7.73 -23.56
N VAL A 336 10.68 -8.04 -23.90
CA VAL A 336 11.60 -8.80 -23.04
C VAL A 336 12.18 -7.91 -21.94
N ALA A 337 12.18 -8.43 -20.71
CA ALA A 337 12.72 -7.80 -19.51
C ALA A 337 14.22 -7.46 -19.66
N ARG A 338 14.64 -6.32 -19.12
CA ARG A 338 16.04 -5.85 -19.14
C ARG A 338 16.36 -5.08 -17.86
N GLY A 339 17.56 -5.25 -17.31
CA GLY A 339 17.89 -4.73 -15.99
C GLY A 339 17.04 -5.40 -14.90
N LYS A 340 16.65 -4.63 -13.88
CA LYS A 340 15.62 -5.03 -12.92
C LYS A 340 14.25 -4.58 -13.44
N THR A 341 13.48 -5.51 -13.98
CA THR A 341 12.09 -5.28 -14.41
C THR A 341 11.15 -5.62 -13.26
N VAL A 342 10.10 -4.82 -13.09
CA VAL A 342 9.05 -5.03 -12.08
C VAL A 342 7.70 -4.96 -12.77
N GLU A 343 6.95 -6.07 -12.73
CA GLU A 343 5.60 -6.18 -13.31
C GLU A 343 4.56 -5.51 -12.40
N ARG A 344 3.35 -5.28 -12.94
CA ARG A 344 2.24 -4.64 -12.22
C ARG A 344 1.77 -5.39 -10.98
N ASP A 345 1.92 -6.71 -10.95
CA ASP A 345 1.61 -7.57 -9.79
C ASP A 345 2.73 -7.61 -8.73
N GLY A 346 3.87 -6.96 -8.99
CA GLY A 346 5.01 -6.93 -8.09
C GLY A 346 6.05 -8.03 -8.34
N THR A 347 5.86 -8.87 -9.38
CA THR A 347 6.88 -9.83 -9.86
C THR A 347 8.13 -9.08 -10.29
N VAL A 348 9.31 -9.56 -9.87
CA VAL A 348 10.60 -8.92 -10.16
C VAL A 348 11.45 -9.87 -10.99
N VAL A 349 11.97 -9.39 -12.12
CA VAL A 349 12.80 -10.19 -13.02
C VAL A 349 14.13 -9.48 -13.26
N LEU A 350 15.21 -10.26 -13.23
CA LEU A 350 16.57 -9.79 -13.43
C LEU A 350 17.11 -10.32 -14.76
N ALA A 351 17.48 -9.40 -15.64
CA ALA A 351 18.06 -9.71 -16.93
C ALA A 351 19.16 -8.72 -17.30
N ASN A 352 20.15 -9.15 -18.09
CA ASN A 352 21.16 -8.25 -18.62
C ASN A 352 20.56 -7.26 -19.66
N ASN A 353 21.37 -6.32 -20.17
CA ASN A 353 20.93 -5.35 -21.18
C ASN A 353 20.50 -5.99 -22.53
N ASP A 354 20.90 -7.23 -22.77
CA ASP A 354 20.49 -8.00 -23.94
C ASP A 354 19.17 -8.78 -23.75
N GLY A 355 18.65 -8.85 -22.52
CA GLY A 355 17.42 -9.57 -22.18
C GLY A 355 17.65 -11.03 -21.80
N CYS A 356 18.90 -11.47 -21.61
CA CYS A 356 19.17 -12.78 -21.03
C CYS A 356 18.88 -12.72 -19.52
N THR A 357 18.03 -13.60 -19.00
CA THR A 357 17.72 -13.67 -17.57
C THR A 357 18.91 -14.17 -16.75
N GLU A 358 18.96 -13.76 -15.48
CA GLU A 358 19.85 -14.38 -14.50
C GLU A 358 19.47 -15.84 -14.24
N LYS A 359 20.42 -16.63 -13.73
CA LYS A 359 20.20 -18.06 -13.46
C LYS A 359 19.44 -18.29 -12.16
N GLY A 360 18.58 -19.31 -12.16
CA GLY A 360 17.92 -19.81 -10.96
C GLY A 360 18.89 -20.20 -9.84
N GLY A 361 18.46 -19.98 -8.60
CA GLY A 361 19.24 -20.13 -7.37
C GLY A 361 19.67 -18.79 -6.77
N TRP A 362 20.73 -18.83 -5.94
CA TRP A 362 21.26 -17.65 -5.27
C TRP A 362 22.10 -16.77 -6.20
N LEU A 363 21.72 -15.49 -6.30
CA LEU A 363 22.46 -14.44 -6.98
C LEU A 363 22.84 -13.36 -5.97
N VAL A 364 24.13 -12.99 -5.91
CA VAL A 364 24.64 -11.90 -5.09
C VAL A 364 25.36 -10.92 -6.01
N THR A 365 24.85 -9.69 -6.12
CA THR A 365 25.22 -8.75 -7.18
C THR A 365 24.90 -7.31 -6.79
N ASP A 366 25.57 -6.35 -7.41
CA ASP A 366 25.37 -4.89 -7.26
C ASP A 366 24.76 -4.24 -8.53
N ALA A 367 24.61 -5.01 -9.62
CA ALA A 367 24.24 -4.54 -10.94
C ALA A 367 22.80 -3.97 -11.06
N TYR A 368 21.90 -4.36 -10.15
CA TYR A 368 20.46 -4.11 -10.26
C TYR A 368 19.93 -3.01 -9.32
N ASP A 369 20.77 -2.51 -8.41
CA ASP A 369 20.39 -1.61 -7.31
C ASP A 369 21.37 -0.42 -7.18
N GLY A 370 21.85 0.08 -8.32
CA GLY A 370 22.69 1.28 -8.38
C GLY A 370 24.08 1.12 -7.73
N GLY A 371 24.62 -0.10 -7.66
CA GLY A 371 25.88 -0.40 -6.98
C GLY A 371 25.74 -0.84 -5.52
N ALA A 372 24.52 -0.98 -4.99
CA ALA A 372 24.29 -1.60 -3.69
C ALA A 372 24.32 -3.14 -3.84
N MET A 373 25.22 -3.83 -3.12
CA MET A 373 25.31 -5.28 -3.16
C MET A 373 24.10 -5.92 -2.47
N GLN A 374 23.21 -6.50 -3.28
CA GLN A 374 21.99 -7.20 -2.86
C GLN A 374 22.13 -8.72 -3.00
N ARG A 375 21.15 -9.44 -2.44
CA ARG A 375 21.02 -10.90 -2.52
C ARG A 375 19.63 -11.25 -3.02
N TYR A 376 19.57 -12.10 -4.03
CA TYR A 376 18.37 -12.55 -4.70
C TYR A 376 18.31 -14.07 -4.67
N TYR A 377 17.10 -14.62 -4.52
CA TYR A 377 16.83 -16.01 -4.86
C TYR A 377 15.96 -16.01 -6.12
N VAL A 378 16.57 -16.32 -7.26
CA VAL A 378 15.91 -16.44 -8.56
C VAL A 378 15.29 -17.83 -8.64
N ASP A 379 14.04 -17.93 -9.07
CA ASP A 379 13.37 -19.21 -9.17
C ASP A 379 13.95 -20.08 -10.31
N PRO A 380 14.28 -21.37 -10.08
CA PRO A 380 14.82 -22.25 -11.13
C PRO A 380 13.85 -22.65 -12.24
N GLU A 381 12.54 -22.41 -12.10
CA GLU A 381 11.52 -22.74 -13.12
C GLU A 381 11.02 -21.48 -13.82
N THR A 382 10.74 -20.38 -13.09
CA THR A 382 10.19 -19.14 -13.67
C THR A 382 11.21 -18.04 -13.95
N HIS A 383 12.44 -18.15 -13.43
CA HIS A 383 13.48 -17.11 -13.49
C HIS A 383 13.08 -15.75 -12.87
N GLU A 384 12.04 -15.73 -12.05
CA GLU A 384 11.59 -14.58 -11.26
C GLU A 384 12.31 -14.54 -9.91
N ALA A 385 12.60 -13.35 -9.37
CA ALA A 385 13.10 -13.23 -8.00
C ALA A 385 11.96 -13.48 -7.01
N ARG A 386 12.12 -14.49 -6.13
CA ARG A 386 11.11 -14.85 -5.12
C ARG A 386 10.84 -13.69 -4.16
N THR A 387 9.58 -13.27 -4.08
CA THR A 387 9.07 -12.27 -3.12
C THR A 387 8.12 -12.93 -2.11
N GLY A 388 7.83 -12.22 -1.00
CA GLY A 388 7.08 -12.78 0.12
C GLY A 388 7.89 -13.79 0.94
N LEU A 389 7.23 -14.55 1.81
CA LEU A 389 7.86 -15.56 2.66
C LEU A 389 8.13 -16.86 1.87
N PHE A 390 9.37 -17.35 1.93
CA PHE A 390 9.77 -18.62 1.32
C PHE A 390 10.90 -19.29 2.10
N SER A 391 11.20 -20.56 1.80
CA SER A 391 12.28 -21.30 2.43
C SER A 391 13.18 -21.98 1.40
N VAL A 392 14.48 -22.03 1.68
CA VAL A 392 15.51 -22.73 0.88
C VAL A 392 16.34 -23.58 1.83
N ASP A 393 16.49 -24.87 1.53
CA ASP A 393 17.23 -25.85 2.35
C ASP A 393 16.84 -25.88 3.85
N GLY A 394 15.59 -25.52 4.17
CA GLY A 394 15.07 -25.45 5.54
C GLY A 394 15.36 -24.14 6.27
N ILE A 395 16.00 -23.16 5.63
CA ILE A 395 16.17 -21.79 6.14
C ILE A 395 15.05 -20.92 5.57
N SER A 396 14.42 -20.08 6.41
CA SER A 396 13.35 -19.17 6.01
C SER A 396 13.87 -17.78 5.66
N TYR A 397 13.27 -17.18 4.62
CA TYR A 397 13.61 -15.90 4.03
C TYR A 397 12.33 -15.10 3.75
N CYS A 398 12.47 -13.78 3.57
CA CYS A 398 11.44 -12.95 2.95
C CYS A 398 12.05 -12.19 1.78
N GLY A 399 11.47 -12.27 0.58
CA GLY A 399 11.84 -11.41 -0.55
C GLY A 399 11.00 -10.14 -0.56
N VAL A 400 11.64 -8.98 -0.69
CA VAL A 400 10.96 -7.67 -0.59
C VAL A 400 10.18 -7.40 -1.88
N ALA A 401 8.86 -7.22 -1.76
CA ALA A 401 7.95 -7.01 -2.89
C ALA A 401 8.37 -5.78 -3.74
N GLY A 402 8.32 -5.91 -5.07
CA GLY A 402 8.78 -4.88 -6.00
C GLY A 402 10.29 -4.57 -5.99
N GLN A 403 11.08 -5.24 -5.14
CA GLN A 403 12.54 -5.12 -5.08
C GLN A 403 13.26 -6.42 -5.42
N GLY A 404 12.66 -7.56 -5.09
CA GLY A 404 13.10 -8.92 -5.39
C GLY A 404 14.25 -9.45 -4.51
N TYR A 405 15.03 -8.56 -3.87
CA TYR A 405 16.09 -8.99 -2.97
C TYR A 405 15.54 -9.47 -1.63
N VAL A 406 16.26 -10.36 -0.95
CA VAL A 406 15.88 -10.82 0.39
C VAL A 406 16.07 -9.74 1.43
N LEU A 407 15.12 -9.66 2.36
CA LEU A 407 15.11 -8.77 3.51
C LEU A 407 16.39 -8.96 4.34
N ARG A 408 16.97 -7.84 4.80
CA ARG A 408 18.05 -7.79 5.78
C ARG A 408 17.74 -6.64 6.74
N GLY A 409 17.77 -6.88 8.04
CA GLY A 409 17.20 -5.97 9.05
C GLY A 409 15.73 -6.27 9.31
N LYS A 410 14.88 -5.23 9.37
CA LYS A 410 13.48 -5.30 9.82
C LYS A 410 12.49 -4.98 8.70
N MET A 411 11.29 -5.54 8.76
CA MET A 411 10.15 -5.13 7.94
C MET A 411 8.82 -5.43 8.63
N SER A 412 7.94 -4.44 8.79
CA SER A 412 6.56 -4.66 9.26
C SER A 412 5.83 -5.63 8.33
N TRP A 413 5.10 -6.58 8.90
CA TRP A 413 4.47 -7.67 8.18
C TRP A 413 3.06 -7.93 8.73
N ASN A 414 2.06 -7.73 7.86
CA ASN A 414 0.65 -7.60 8.25
C ASN A 414 0.45 -6.55 9.38
N ALA A 415 -0.57 -6.71 10.24
CA ALA A 415 -0.88 -5.78 11.33
C ALA A 415 -0.38 -6.24 12.71
N THR A 416 0.21 -7.44 12.83
CA THR A 416 0.56 -8.06 14.12
C THR A 416 2.03 -8.48 14.26
N HIS A 417 2.85 -8.34 13.20
CA HIS A 417 4.25 -8.77 13.24
C HIS A 417 5.24 -7.78 12.60
N VAL A 418 6.51 -7.86 13.04
CA VAL A 418 7.69 -7.37 12.32
C VAL A 418 8.61 -8.55 12.03
N LEU A 419 8.98 -8.74 10.76
CA LEU A 419 9.98 -9.72 10.34
C LEU A 419 11.38 -9.23 10.69
N LEU A 420 12.21 -10.15 11.21
CA LEU A 420 13.60 -9.90 11.59
C LEU A 420 14.51 -10.83 10.79
N ALA A 421 15.33 -10.27 9.90
CA ALA A 421 16.27 -11.00 9.05
C ALA A 421 17.72 -10.56 9.33
N ASN A 422 18.66 -11.49 9.45
CA ASN A 422 20.08 -11.16 9.62
C ASN A 422 20.70 -10.61 8.31
N ASN A 423 21.99 -10.23 8.33
CA ASN A 423 22.68 -9.73 7.13
C ASN A 423 22.86 -10.79 6.00
N ASP A 424 22.61 -12.07 6.29
CA ASP A 424 22.56 -13.12 5.28
C ASP A 424 21.16 -13.34 4.68
N GLY A 425 20.14 -12.71 5.26
CA GLY A 425 18.73 -12.81 4.87
C GLY A 425 17.93 -13.84 5.66
N PHE A 426 18.55 -14.51 6.65
CA PHE A 426 17.90 -15.58 7.41
C PHE A 426 16.91 -14.96 8.41
N LEU A 427 15.64 -15.34 8.31
CA LEU A 427 14.61 -14.96 9.27
C LEU A 427 14.84 -15.64 10.62
N VAL A 428 14.37 -14.97 11.68
CA VAL A 428 14.19 -15.59 12.99
C VAL A 428 13.27 -16.81 12.90
N SER A 429 13.65 -17.91 13.56
CA SER A 429 13.00 -19.23 13.42
C SER A 429 12.64 -19.92 14.74
N ASN A 430 12.91 -19.27 15.88
CA ASN A 430 12.63 -19.81 17.22
C ASN A 430 11.63 -18.88 17.96
N PRO A 431 10.47 -19.38 18.41
CA PRO A 431 9.51 -18.58 19.17
C PRO A 431 9.94 -18.33 20.62
N GLY A 432 9.36 -17.31 21.25
CA GLY A 432 9.63 -16.88 22.63
C GLY A 432 10.53 -15.65 22.72
N TRP A 433 11.19 -15.45 23.86
CA TRP A 433 12.06 -14.29 24.08
C TRP A 433 13.34 -14.35 23.26
N LEU A 434 13.55 -13.36 22.40
CA LEU A 434 14.82 -13.06 21.76
C LEU A 434 15.37 -11.73 22.31
N VAL A 435 16.63 -11.73 22.73
CA VAL A 435 17.33 -10.52 23.22
C VAL A 435 18.65 -10.41 22.46
N THR A 436 18.71 -9.45 21.53
CA THR A 436 19.86 -9.24 20.63
C THR A 436 19.95 -7.77 20.20
N GLY A 437 21.06 -7.38 19.57
CA GLY A 437 21.21 -6.14 18.81
C GLY A 437 21.47 -6.35 17.31
N ASP A 438 21.37 -7.58 16.80
CA ASP A 438 21.67 -7.95 15.40
C ASP A 438 20.84 -7.16 14.37
N TYR A 439 19.64 -6.70 14.76
CA TYR A 439 18.71 -5.95 13.92
C TYR A 439 18.71 -4.43 14.23
N ASP A 440 19.52 -4.00 15.20
CA ASP A 440 19.44 -2.70 15.89
C ASP A 440 20.80 -1.97 15.91
N GLY A 441 21.70 -2.29 14.97
CA GLY A 441 23.05 -1.73 14.93
C GLY A 441 23.93 -2.09 16.14
N GLY A 442 23.59 -3.15 16.88
CA GLY A 442 24.25 -3.56 18.12
C GLY A 442 23.59 -3.07 19.41
N ALA A 443 22.52 -2.27 19.34
CA ALA A 443 21.76 -1.87 20.54
C ALA A 443 20.92 -3.06 21.07
N MET A 444 21.12 -3.45 22.33
CA MET A 444 20.47 -4.65 22.90
C MET A 444 18.97 -4.45 23.14
N GLN A 445 18.16 -4.90 22.20
CA GLN A 445 16.70 -4.91 22.26
C GLN A 445 16.13 -6.27 22.65
N ARG A 446 14.82 -6.30 22.90
CA ARG A 446 14.06 -7.48 23.32
C ARG A 446 12.85 -7.63 22.42
N TYR A 447 12.62 -8.84 21.94
CA TYR A 447 11.55 -9.21 21.03
C TYR A 447 10.80 -10.42 21.59
N TRP A 448 9.48 -10.44 21.46
CA TRP A 448 8.70 -11.66 21.65
C TRP A 448 8.39 -12.25 20.28
N ILE A 449 9.00 -13.39 19.97
CA ILE A 449 8.87 -14.04 18.67
C ILE A 449 7.68 -15.00 18.69
N ALA A 450 6.75 -14.82 17.76
CA ALA A 450 5.57 -15.66 17.56
C ALA A 450 5.52 -16.24 16.15
N GLY A 451 4.72 -17.27 15.95
CA GLY A 451 4.43 -17.82 14.62
C GLY A 451 3.43 -16.94 13.88
N ILE A 452 3.63 -16.78 12.57
CA ILE A 452 2.82 -15.88 11.75
C ILE A 452 1.56 -16.60 11.29
N ASP A 453 0.38 -16.05 11.60
CA ASP A 453 -0.91 -16.62 11.21
C ASP A 453 -1.00 -16.84 9.69
N GLY A 454 -1.33 -18.08 9.30
CA GLY A 454 -1.41 -18.51 7.89
C GLY A 454 -0.07 -18.92 7.25
N TRP A 455 1.06 -18.82 7.96
CA TRP A 455 2.40 -19.11 7.43
C TRP A 455 3.16 -20.11 8.33
N ASP A 456 2.77 -21.39 8.25
CA ASP A 456 3.40 -22.49 9.01
C ASP A 456 4.93 -22.49 8.88
N GLY A 457 5.63 -22.46 10.01
CA GLY A 457 7.09 -22.46 10.08
C GLY A 457 7.76 -21.08 9.93
N PHE A 458 6.99 -20.01 9.75
CA PHE A 458 7.50 -18.63 9.74
C PHE A 458 7.18 -17.90 11.04
N PHE A 459 8.12 -17.05 11.47
CA PHE A 459 8.07 -16.34 12.73
C PHE A 459 8.45 -14.87 12.56
N GLY A 460 7.93 -14.02 13.44
CA GLY A 460 8.27 -12.60 13.55
C GLY A 460 8.12 -12.12 14.98
N ALA A 461 8.56 -10.89 15.26
CA ALA A 461 8.29 -10.24 16.54
C ALA A 461 6.84 -9.72 16.59
N LEU A 462 6.11 -9.99 17.67
CA LEU A 462 4.77 -9.39 17.86
C LEU A 462 4.86 -7.88 18.09
N ILE A 463 3.90 -7.17 17.50
CA ILE A 463 3.66 -5.74 17.72
C ILE A 463 2.30 -5.52 18.40
N ASP A 464 2.04 -4.28 18.80
CA ASP A 464 0.87 -3.87 19.59
C ASP A 464 0.82 -4.58 20.96
N PHE A 465 -0.33 -4.54 21.65
CA PHE A 465 -0.54 -5.21 22.93
C PHE A 465 -0.68 -6.73 22.78
N PHE A 466 0.21 -7.48 23.42
CA PHE A 466 0.14 -8.94 23.48
C PHE A 466 0.38 -9.50 24.89
N GLU A 467 -0.21 -10.66 25.18
CA GLU A 467 -0.02 -11.38 26.44
C GLU A 467 1.03 -12.49 26.25
N ALA A 468 2.11 -12.46 27.03
CA ALA A 468 3.20 -13.45 26.96
C ALA A 468 3.70 -13.79 28.37
N ALA A 469 4.16 -15.02 28.59
CA ALA A 469 4.80 -15.45 29.86
C ALA A 469 4.06 -15.11 31.18
N GLY A 470 2.77 -14.78 31.15
CA GLY A 470 1.96 -14.36 32.30
C GLY A 470 1.83 -12.84 32.53
N ALA A 471 2.19 -11.99 31.57
CA ALA A 471 2.00 -10.54 31.61
C ALA A 471 1.70 -9.94 30.23
N THR A 472 1.15 -8.72 30.22
CA THR A 472 0.97 -7.92 29.00
C THR A 472 2.26 -7.18 28.64
N TYR A 473 2.54 -7.07 27.35
CA TYR A 473 3.62 -6.31 26.74
C TYR A 473 3.08 -5.45 25.60
N TYR A 474 3.87 -4.48 25.13
CA TYR A 474 3.60 -3.71 23.91
C TYR A 474 4.81 -3.79 22.99
N GLY A 475 4.62 -4.20 21.74
CA GLY A 475 5.66 -4.23 20.70
C GLY A 475 5.53 -3.07 19.71
N ASP A 476 6.64 -2.44 19.35
CA ASP A 476 6.66 -1.30 18.43
C ASP A 476 6.32 -1.71 16.99
N HIS A 477 5.42 -0.98 16.33
CA HIS A 477 4.86 -1.34 15.02
C HIS A 477 5.86 -1.23 13.84
N GLY A 478 6.89 -0.40 13.97
CA GLY A 478 7.98 -0.29 12.98
C GLY A 478 9.19 -1.13 13.37
N GLU A 479 9.54 -1.11 14.66
CA GLU A 479 10.81 -1.64 15.16
C GLU A 479 10.72 -3.05 15.74
N GLY A 480 9.52 -3.57 16.01
CA GLY A 480 9.26 -4.93 16.51
C GLY A 480 9.68 -5.20 17.96
N TYR A 481 10.53 -4.36 18.56
CA TYR A 481 10.98 -4.56 19.93
C TYR A 481 9.90 -4.20 20.94
N VAL A 482 10.00 -4.82 22.12
CA VAL A 482 9.12 -4.56 23.25
C VAL A 482 9.51 -3.25 23.94
N LEU A 483 8.50 -2.40 24.17
CA LEU A 483 8.61 -1.15 24.92
C LEU A 483 9.10 -1.40 26.35
N ARG A 484 10.03 -0.58 26.85
CA ARG A 484 10.64 -0.74 28.18
C ARG A 484 10.88 0.61 28.85
N ASN A 485 10.68 0.68 30.17
CA ASN A 485 10.89 1.88 30.99
C ASN A 485 10.15 3.14 30.47
N ALA A 486 9.00 2.94 29.84
CA ALA A 486 8.20 3.97 29.18
C ALA A 486 6.71 3.64 29.27
N HIS A 487 5.86 4.64 29.12
CA HIS A 487 4.40 4.49 29.18
C HIS A 487 3.76 4.31 27.79
N VAL A 488 2.64 3.61 27.76
CA VAL A 488 1.76 3.46 26.58
C VAL A 488 0.30 3.42 27.02
N TRP A 489 -0.62 3.88 26.17
CA TRP A 489 -2.07 3.83 26.43
C TRP A 489 -2.69 2.56 25.86
N ARG A 490 -3.22 1.69 26.72
CA ARG A 490 -4.02 0.52 26.30
C ARG A 490 -5.48 0.96 26.15
N VAL A 491 -5.86 1.38 24.94
CA VAL A 491 -7.23 1.83 24.60
C VAL A 491 -8.15 0.62 24.38
N SER A 492 -9.43 0.74 24.75
CA SER A 492 -10.51 -0.18 24.37
C SER A 492 -11.31 0.36 23.19
N ASP A 493 -11.51 -0.48 22.17
CA ASP A 493 -12.03 -0.08 20.85
C ASP A 493 -13.51 0.35 20.85
N GLU A 494 -14.28 0.03 21.89
CA GLU A 494 -15.74 0.27 21.95
C GLU A 494 -16.15 1.53 22.73
N ASP A 495 -15.37 1.97 23.72
CA ASP A 495 -15.74 3.07 24.64
C ASP A 495 -14.67 4.16 24.80
N TYR A 496 -13.51 4.01 24.16
CA TYR A 496 -12.34 4.89 24.28
C TYR A 496 -11.88 5.12 25.72
N THR A 497 -12.23 4.25 26.68
CA THR A 497 -11.48 4.17 27.94
C THR A 497 -10.06 3.66 27.64
N ALA A 498 -9.12 3.96 28.52
CA ALA A 498 -7.75 3.51 28.33
C ALA A 498 -6.98 3.45 29.64
N ASP A 499 -6.21 2.38 29.82
CA ASP A 499 -5.23 2.29 30.90
C ASP A 499 -3.92 2.95 30.47
N TRP A 500 -3.38 3.86 31.30
CA TRP A 500 -2.02 4.35 31.15
C TRP A 500 -1.09 3.29 31.72
N CYS A 501 -0.39 2.54 30.87
CA CYS A 501 0.42 1.41 31.27
C CYS A 501 1.89 1.77 31.27
N LEU A 502 2.57 1.63 32.42
CA LEU A 502 4.03 1.74 32.50
C LEU A 502 4.67 0.38 32.24
N ALA A 503 5.52 0.29 31.20
CA ALA A 503 6.38 -0.83 30.94
C ALA A 503 7.61 -0.79 31.85
N ASN A 504 7.88 -1.87 32.59
CA ASN A 504 9.10 -1.98 33.39
C ASN A 504 10.35 -2.28 32.52
N ASN A 505 11.50 -2.51 33.14
CA ASN A 505 12.76 -2.79 32.43
C ASN A 505 12.77 -4.12 31.66
N ASP A 506 11.85 -5.03 31.99
CA ASP A 506 11.61 -6.27 31.26
C ASP A 506 10.51 -6.13 30.18
N GLY A 507 9.85 -4.97 30.13
CA GLY A 507 8.76 -4.63 29.21
C GLY A 507 7.37 -5.01 29.70
N ALA A 508 7.26 -5.67 30.86
CA ALA A 508 5.96 -6.07 31.40
C ALA A 508 5.20 -4.83 31.86
N LEU A 509 3.96 -4.71 31.38
CA LEU A 509 3.09 -3.56 31.62
C LEU A 509 2.38 -3.66 32.96
N SER A 510 2.12 -2.49 33.55
CA SER A 510 1.26 -2.34 34.74
C SER A 510 0.52 -1.00 34.68
N VAL A 511 -0.73 -0.97 35.16
CA VAL A 511 -1.56 0.24 35.09
C VAL A 511 -1.08 1.30 36.08
N ASP A 512 -0.54 2.39 35.56
CA ASP A 512 -0.18 3.59 36.31
C ASP A 512 -1.45 4.40 36.66
N ASN A 513 -1.78 4.40 37.95
CA ASN A 513 -2.92 5.11 38.52
C ASN A 513 -2.56 6.54 39.00
N SER A 514 -1.48 7.12 38.46
CA SER A 514 -1.02 8.48 38.73
C SER A 514 -2.11 9.55 38.51
N ASP A 515 -1.90 10.72 39.12
CA ASP A 515 -2.80 11.87 38.90
C ASP A 515 -2.79 12.31 37.43
N TYR A 516 -1.67 12.12 36.72
CA TYR A 516 -1.59 12.34 35.27
C TYR A 516 -2.58 11.46 34.49
N ALA A 517 -2.54 10.13 34.71
CA ALA A 517 -3.41 9.19 34.00
C ALA A 517 -4.90 9.51 34.22
N ARG A 518 -5.28 9.77 35.47
CA ARG A 518 -6.65 10.13 35.85
C ARG A 518 -7.09 11.48 35.28
N LEU A 519 -6.18 12.47 35.23
CA LEU A 519 -6.46 13.80 34.71
C LEU A 519 -6.63 13.81 33.18
N VAL A 520 -5.76 13.09 32.44
CA VAL A 520 -5.89 12.90 31.00
C VAL A 520 -7.18 12.16 30.65
N ASN A 521 -7.46 11.03 31.30
CA ASN A 521 -8.71 10.30 31.09
C ASN A 521 -9.94 11.13 31.46
N SER A 522 -9.86 12.09 32.39
CA SER A 522 -11.01 12.93 32.76
C SER A 522 -11.48 13.81 31.60
N TYR A 523 -10.59 14.57 30.94
CA TYR A 523 -11.02 15.45 29.84
C TYR A 523 -11.25 14.68 28.53
N VAL A 524 -10.55 13.54 28.33
CA VAL A 524 -10.83 12.63 27.22
C VAL A 524 -12.22 11.98 27.38
N ALA A 525 -12.59 11.50 28.57
CA ALA A 525 -13.93 10.97 28.82
C ALA A 525 -15.02 12.04 28.68
N SER A 526 -14.74 13.31 29.01
CA SER A 526 -15.68 14.40 28.73
C SER A 526 -15.93 14.60 27.23
N ILE A 527 -14.89 14.72 26.39
CA ILE A 527 -15.13 14.93 24.95
C ILE A 527 -15.74 13.71 24.26
N VAL A 528 -15.41 12.49 24.71
CA VAL A 528 -16.06 11.24 24.28
C VAL A 528 -17.55 11.23 24.68
N ARG A 529 -17.90 11.69 25.89
CA ARG A 529 -19.29 11.84 26.33
C ARG A 529 -20.05 12.86 25.45
N TYR A 530 -19.46 14.02 25.18
CA TYR A 530 -20.05 15.03 24.29
C TYR A 530 -20.22 14.53 22.84
N SER A 531 -19.36 13.62 22.39
CA SER A 531 -19.40 13.03 21.04
C SER A 531 -20.36 11.84 20.90
N ASN A 532 -21.02 11.46 22.00
CA ASN A 532 -21.96 10.33 22.09
C ASN A 532 -23.33 10.77 22.65
N ASP A 533 -23.62 12.07 22.64
CA ASP A 533 -24.86 12.67 23.14
C ASP A 533 -25.38 13.70 22.13
N ASP A 534 -26.31 13.25 21.28
CA ASP A 534 -26.93 14.02 20.19
C ASP A 534 -27.62 15.33 20.64
N SER A 535 -27.71 15.61 21.95
CA SER A 535 -28.15 16.92 22.46
C SER A 535 -27.08 18.03 22.36
N HIS A 536 -25.90 17.74 21.80
CA HIS A 536 -24.79 18.68 21.67
C HIS A 536 -24.33 18.88 20.20
N GLY A 537 -24.71 20.02 19.59
CA GLY A 537 -24.41 20.37 18.19
C GLY A 537 -23.24 21.33 17.99
N TYR A 538 -23.09 21.84 16.76
CA TYR A 538 -22.08 22.85 16.43
C TYR A 538 -22.68 24.23 16.11
N ASP A 539 -22.29 25.28 16.85
CA ASP A 539 -22.61 26.67 16.51
C ASP A 539 -21.61 27.67 17.14
N GLN A 540 -21.10 28.65 16.37
CA GLN A 540 -20.18 29.67 16.89
C GLN A 540 -20.86 30.87 17.60
N THR A 541 -22.20 30.95 17.61
CA THR A 541 -22.99 31.98 18.31
C THR A 541 -23.35 31.53 19.73
N TRP A 542 -23.82 30.29 19.90
CA TRP A 542 -24.28 29.66 21.15
C TRP A 542 -23.30 28.59 21.64
N ARG A 543 -22.02 28.94 21.51
CA ARG A 543 -20.83 28.07 21.55
C ARG A 543 -20.43 27.52 22.93
N TRP A 544 -21.07 27.89 24.03
CA TRP A 544 -20.69 27.46 25.38
C TRP A 544 -21.72 26.51 26.01
N GLY A 545 -22.43 25.75 25.19
CA GLY A 545 -23.49 24.84 25.63
C GLY A 545 -24.77 25.58 26.03
N GLU A 546 -24.94 26.88 25.71
CA GLU A 546 -26.13 27.65 26.13
C GLU A 546 -27.45 27.10 25.56
N ARG A 547 -27.36 26.27 24.52
CA ARG A 547 -28.48 25.57 23.88
C ARG A 547 -28.28 24.06 23.71
N GLY A 548 -27.11 23.55 24.10
CA GLY A 548 -26.55 22.27 23.67
C GLY A 548 -25.21 22.45 22.96
N ASP A 549 -25.06 23.53 22.18
CA ASP A 549 -24.06 23.60 21.10
C ASP A 549 -22.67 24.10 21.54
N TYR A 550 -21.64 23.75 20.77
CA TYR A 550 -20.26 24.20 20.97
C TYR A 550 -19.59 24.63 19.66
N ASP A 551 -18.42 25.27 19.75
CA ASP A 551 -17.43 25.26 18.65
C ASP A 551 -16.22 24.42 19.04
N CYS A 552 -15.37 24.09 18.07
CA CYS A 552 -14.19 23.24 18.30
C CYS A 552 -13.35 23.64 19.53
N SER A 553 -13.15 24.95 19.73
CA SER A 553 -12.34 25.48 20.83
C SER A 553 -13.09 25.59 22.15
N SER A 554 -14.37 26.00 22.15
CA SER A 554 -15.15 26.06 23.38
C SER A 554 -15.54 24.68 23.91
N LEU A 555 -15.71 23.67 23.05
CA LEU A 555 -15.86 22.27 23.48
C LEU A 555 -14.62 21.80 24.22
N VAL A 556 -13.43 21.94 23.62
CA VAL A 556 -12.15 21.55 24.24
C VAL A 556 -11.94 22.30 25.55
N ILE A 557 -12.09 23.63 25.55
CA ILE A 557 -11.96 24.45 26.76
C ILE A 557 -12.97 24.03 27.85
N THR A 558 -14.17 23.57 27.49
CA THR A 558 -15.15 23.04 28.46
C THR A 558 -14.68 21.70 29.05
N CYS A 559 -14.24 20.75 28.21
CA CYS A 559 -13.73 19.45 28.67
C CYS A 559 -12.52 19.59 29.62
N LEU A 560 -11.63 20.54 29.35
CA LEU A 560 -10.50 20.85 30.25
C LEU A 560 -10.98 21.44 31.59
N ARG A 561 -11.96 22.34 31.58
CA ARG A 561 -12.55 22.92 32.80
C ARG A 561 -13.29 21.89 33.64
N GLU A 562 -14.00 20.94 33.03
CA GLU A 562 -14.64 19.83 33.72
C GLU A 562 -13.63 18.91 34.43
N ALA A 563 -12.47 18.67 33.80
CA ALA A 563 -11.34 17.96 34.40
C ALA A 563 -10.57 18.80 35.45
N GLY A 564 -10.99 20.04 35.72
CA GLY A 564 -10.39 20.92 36.74
C GLY A 564 -9.14 21.67 36.30
N LEU A 565 -8.79 21.68 35.01
CA LEU A 565 -7.60 22.36 34.48
C LEU A 565 -7.81 23.87 34.34
N GLU A 566 -6.79 24.66 34.70
CA GLU A 566 -6.84 26.12 34.53
C GLU A 566 -6.66 26.52 33.06
N THR A 567 -7.79 26.78 32.37
CA THR A 567 -7.77 27.28 30.98
C THR A 567 -7.42 28.77 30.84
N GLY A 568 -7.39 29.50 31.97
CA GLY A 568 -7.13 30.94 32.02
C GLY A 568 -8.12 31.77 31.19
N TRP A 569 -7.57 32.58 30.30
CA TRP A 569 -8.29 33.50 29.41
C TRP A 569 -8.56 32.89 28.02
N ALA A 570 -8.40 31.57 27.86
CA ALA A 570 -8.76 30.86 26.64
C ALA A 570 -10.27 30.98 26.37
N THR A 571 -10.61 31.40 25.16
CA THR A 571 -12.00 31.61 24.71
C THR A 571 -12.25 31.26 23.24
N TYR A 572 -11.21 31.18 22.41
CA TYR A 572 -11.30 30.75 21.00
C TYR A 572 -9.96 30.18 20.53
N THR A 573 -9.94 29.44 19.42
CA THR A 573 -8.78 28.70 18.90
C THR A 573 -7.47 29.51 18.92
N GLY A 574 -7.49 30.74 18.38
CA GLY A 574 -6.33 31.63 18.28
C GLY A 574 -5.86 32.30 19.57
N ASN A 575 -6.42 31.97 20.74
CA ASN A 575 -5.82 32.32 22.03
C ASN A 575 -5.50 31.11 22.93
N MET A 576 -5.86 29.89 22.52
CA MET A 576 -5.65 28.68 23.31
C MET A 576 -4.18 28.46 23.67
N ARG A 577 -3.27 28.50 22.69
CA ARG A 577 -1.82 28.32 22.92
C ARG A 577 -1.25 29.30 23.93
N SER A 578 -1.53 30.59 23.76
CA SER A 578 -0.98 31.65 24.62
C SER A 578 -1.56 31.62 26.04
N SER A 579 -2.83 31.25 26.20
CA SER A 579 -3.40 31.06 27.54
C SER A 579 -2.89 29.77 28.18
N LEU A 580 -3.13 28.60 27.56
CA LEU A 580 -2.90 27.29 28.16
C LEU A 580 -1.42 27.02 28.53
N THR A 581 -0.47 27.54 27.73
CA THR A 581 0.96 27.42 28.08
C THR A 581 1.39 28.20 29.32
N SER A 582 0.59 29.19 29.73
CA SER A 582 0.77 29.92 30.99
C SER A 582 0.40 29.10 32.23
N TYR A 583 -0.39 28.02 32.05
CA TYR A 583 -0.87 27.12 33.10
C TYR A 583 -0.25 25.73 32.90
N ASP A 584 -1.03 24.65 32.84
CA ASP A 584 -0.52 23.28 32.89
C ASP A 584 -0.09 22.69 31.53
N PHE A 585 0.06 23.46 30.45
CA PHE A 585 0.41 22.93 29.13
C PHE A 585 1.80 23.32 28.62
N VAL A 586 2.46 22.41 27.91
CA VAL A 586 3.60 22.71 27.01
C VAL A 586 3.13 22.78 25.57
N TRP A 587 3.87 23.49 24.72
CA TRP A 587 3.64 23.52 23.27
C TRP A 587 4.69 22.69 22.55
N ILE A 588 4.24 21.77 21.71
CA ILE A 588 5.10 20.96 20.83
C ILE A 588 4.72 21.35 19.40
N SER A 589 5.67 21.88 18.63
CA SER A 589 5.41 22.39 17.26
C SER A 589 5.44 21.32 16.17
N ASP A 590 5.86 20.11 16.50
CA ASP A 590 5.82 18.95 15.60
C ASP A 590 4.74 17.97 16.11
N PRO A 591 3.65 17.74 15.36
CA PRO A 591 2.60 16.79 15.72
C PRO A 591 2.93 15.34 15.31
N SER A 592 4.18 15.01 14.97
CA SER A 592 4.59 13.65 14.57
C SER A 592 4.39 12.58 15.67
N GLU A 593 4.70 12.92 16.94
CA GLU A 593 4.62 12.01 18.09
C GLU A 593 3.36 12.24 18.93
N LEU A 594 2.16 12.04 18.36
CA LEU A 594 0.89 12.25 19.08
C LEU A 594 0.69 11.29 20.26
N GLN A 595 0.24 11.82 21.40
CA GLN A 595 -0.11 11.06 22.60
C GLN A 595 -1.55 11.34 23.01
N ARG A 596 -2.27 10.30 23.48
CA ARG A 596 -3.66 10.45 23.95
C ARG A 596 -3.74 11.55 25.00
N GLY A 597 -4.70 12.45 24.83
CA GLY A 597 -4.83 13.67 25.64
C GLY A 597 -4.17 14.90 25.03
N ASP A 598 -3.41 14.79 23.94
CA ASP A 598 -2.92 15.96 23.21
C ASP A 598 -4.09 16.76 22.62
N ILE A 599 -4.01 18.08 22.77
CA ILE A 599 -4.90 19.02 22.09
C ILE A 599 -4.23 19.42 20.78
N LEU A 600 -4.75 18.88 19.67
CA LEU A 600 -4.39 19.27 18.31
C LEU A 600 -4.83 20.71 18.06
N LEU A 601 -3.94 21.58 17.56
CA LEU A 601 -4.25 23.00 17.39
C LEU A 601 -3.73 23.58 16.06
N ASN A 602 -4.68 24.01 15.22
CA ASN A 602 -4.44 25.01 14.19
C ASN A 602 -4.93 26.35 14.75
N GLU A 603 -4.01 27.25 15.10
CA GLU A 603 -4.29 28.51 15.82
C GLU A 603 -5.20 29.48 15.05
N THR A 604 -5.51 29.20 13.76
CA THR A 604 -6.41 30.04 12.95
C THR A 604 -7.82 29.47 12.85
N TYR A 605 -7.98 28.14 12.75
CA TYR A 605 -9.24 27.53 12.29
C TYR A 605 -9.83 26.43 13.17
N HIS A 606 -9.04 25.56 13.80
CA HIS A 606 -9.57 24.30 14.36
C HIS A 606 -8.75 23.73 15.51
N THR A 607 -9.41 22.94 16.37
CA THR A 607 -8.79 22.19 17.46
C THR A 607 -9.59 20.92 17.78
N ALA A 608 -8.91 19.89 18.26
CA ALA A 608 -9.44 18.58 18.58
C ALA A 608 -8.66 17.96 19.74
N ILE A 609 -9.17 16.90 20.36
CA ILE A 609 -8.42 16.09 21.34
C ILE A 609 -8.11 14.73 20.72
N TYR A 610 -6.83 14.34 20.73
CA TYR A 610 -6.39 13.03 20.27
C TYR A 610 -6.68 11.96 21.34
N LEU A 611 -7.29 10.85 20.94
CA LEU A 611 -7.79 9.79 21.84
C LEU A 611 -6.82 8.62 22.00
N GLY A 612 -5.73 8.59 21.24
CA GLY A 612 -4.87 7.41 21.06
C GLY A 612 -5.25 6.59 19.83
N ASN A 613 -4.45 5.57 19.52
CA ASN A 613 -4.67 4.58 18.43
C ASN A 613 -5.16 5.17 17.09
N GLY A 614 -4.64 6.33 16.69
CA GLY A 614 -5.02 6.98 15.43
C GLY A 614 -6.42 7.59 15.41
N MET A 615 -7.04 7.85 16.57
CA MET A 615 -8.40 8.41 16.70
C MET A 615 -8.39 9.78 17.38
N LEU A 616 -9.34 10.64 17.02
CA LEU A 616 -9.56 11.96 17.65
C LEU A 616 -11.06 12.24 17.86
N ALA A 617 -11.37 13.16 18.76
CA ALA A 617 -12.69 13.76 18.92
C ALA A 617 -12.65 15.26 18.62
N ASN A 618 -13.63 15.74 17.84
CA ASN A 618 -13.69 17.15 17.43
C ASN A 618 -15.15 17.63 17.25
N ALA A 619 -15.33 18.96 17.29
CA ALA A 619 -16.53 19.62 16.79
C ALA A 619 -16.24 20.21 15.38
N SER A 620 -17.04 19.90 14.36
CA SER A 620 -16.65 20.05 12.94
C SER A 620 -17.21 21.29 12.23
N GLY A 621 -18.46 21.61 12.50
CA GLY A 621 -19.38 22.37 11.64
C GLY A 621 -20.78 21.78 11.79
N ASN A 622 -21.82 22.56 11.49
CA ASN A 622 -23.21 22.17 11.74
C ASN A 622 -23.82 21.29 10.64
N GLU A 623 -25.12 21.02 10.71
CA GLU A 623 -25.88 20.23 9.73
C GLU A 623 -25.79 20.74 8.27
N PHE A 624 -25.56 22.04 8.07
CA PHE A 624 -25.31 22.66 6.77
C PHE A 624 -23.83 22.71 6.36
N GLY A 625 -22.91 22.16 7.17
CA GLY A 625 -21.46 22.31 7.01
C GLY A 625 -20.96 23.74 7.26
N ALA A 626 -21.77 24.55 7.95
CA ALA A 626 -21.52 25.96 8.23
C ALA A 626 -21.04 26.20 9.67
N ALA A 627 -20.63 27.45 9.94
CA ALA A 627 -20.10 27.85 11.24
C ALA A 627 -21.18 28.31 12.25
N THR A 628 -22.37 28.68 11.76
CA THR A 628 -23.45 29.26 12.58
C THR A 628 -24.82 29.07 11.93
N GLY A 629 -25.86 28.96 12.75
CA GLY A 629 -27.25 29.10 12.34
C GLY A 629 -27.97 27.78 12.04
N GLY A 630 -27.49 26.68 12.61
CA GLY A 630 -28.19 25.39 12.59
C GLY A 630 -29.26 25.27 13.67
N GLU A 631 -29.91 24.11 13.75
CA GLU A 631 -30.74 23.72 14.89
C GLU A 631 -29.85 23.22 16.07
N PRO A 632 -30.23 23.43 17.35
CA PRO A 632 -29.42 22.94 18.47
C PRO A 632 -29.44 21.42 18.66
N GLY A 633 -28.31 20.85 19.08
CA GLY A 633 -28.03 19.40 19.08
C GLY A 633 -27.33 18.95 17.80
N ASP A 634 -26.93 17.68 17.70
CA ASP A 634 -26.31 17.14 16.47
C ASP A 634 -27.40 16.52 15.58
N GLN A 635 -27.63 17.09 14.38
CA GLN A 635 -28.60 16.52 13.42
C GLN A 635 -27.98 15.49 12.46
N THR A 636 -26.69 15.21 12.56
CA THR A 636 -25.92 14.41 11.58
C THR A 636 -25.12 13.25 12.16
N GLY A 637 -24.91 13.22 13.48
CA GLY A 637 -23.93 12.37 14.17
C GLY A 637 -22.48 12.70 13.82
N ARG A 638 -22.19 13.96 13.44
CA ARG A 638 -20.89 14.44 12.91
C ARG A 638 -20.56 15.90 13.24
N GLU A 639 -21.44 16.60 13.94
CA GLU A 639 -21.22 17.97 14.40
C GLU A 639 -20.25 17.96 15.59
N ILE A 640 -20.46 17.05 16.54
CA ILE A 640 -19.49 16.63 17.56
C ILE A 640 -19.34 15.12 17.51
N TRP A 641 -18.17 14.62 17.14
CA TRP A 641 -17.97 13.19 16.88
C TRP A 641 -16.53 12.70 17.08
N ILE A 642 -16.42 11.38 17.20
CA ILE A 642 -15.16 10.64 17.22
C ILE A 642 -14.90 10.05 15.83
N ARG A 643 -13.65 10.15 15.37
CA ARG A 643 -13.24 9.67 14.04
C ARG A 643 -11.75 9.36 13.98
N SER A 644 -11.35 8.64 12.92
CA SER A 644 -9.94 8.47 12.58
C SER A 644 -9.27 9.82 12.36
N TYR A 645 -8.03 9.90 12.85
CA TYR A 645 -7.13 11.04 12.72
C TYR A 645 -6.97 11.46 11.25
N TYR A 646 -6.87 12.77 11.05
CA TYR A 646 -6.54 13.39 9.79
C TYR A 646 -5.56 14.52 10.06
N ASP A 647 -4.61 14.72 9.14
CA ASP A 647 -3.83 15.96 9.17
C ASP A 647 -4.74 17.12 8.76
N TYR A 648 -4.72 18.19 9.56
CA TYR A 648 -5.43 19.43 9.34
C TYR A 648 -4.47 20.56 9.67
N PRO A 649 -3.71 21.07 8.67
CA PRO A 649 -2.34 21.57 8.78
C PRO A 649 -2.01 22.12 10.17
N TRP A 650 -1.63 21.22 11.07
CA TRP A 650 -1.62 21.50 12.50
C TRP A 650 -0.42 22.39 12.83
N ASN A 651 -0.60 23.43 13.64
CA ASN A 651 0.52 24.29 14.03
C ASN A 651 1.38 23.65 15.15
N GLY A 652 0.80 22.67 15.85
CA GLY A 652 1.41 21.91 16.92
C GLY A 652 0.33 21.29 17.82
N VAL A 653 0.77 20.75 18.96
CA VAL A 653 -0.10 20.25 20.03
C VAL A 653 0.18 20.96 21.35
N LEU A 654 -0.85 21.03 22.19
CA LEU A 654 -0.71 21.34 23.62
C LEU A 654 -0.78 20.04 24.43
N ARG A 655 0.33 19.69 25.08
CA ARG A 655 0.47 18.51 25.95
C ARG A 655 0.53 18.92 27.42
N LEU A 656 0.02 18.11 28.33
CA LEU A 656 -0.02 18.41 29.77
C LEU A 656 1.39 18.32 30.41
N LYS A 657 1.79 19.33 31.19
CA LYS A 657 3.12 19.52 31.81
C LYS A 657 3.57 18.42 32.75
N SER A 658 2.64 17.66 33.32
CA SER A 658 2.95 16.49 34.15
C SER A 658 3.50 15.30 33.34
N TYR A 659 3.54 15.40 32.01
CA TYR A 659 4.37 14.56 31.13
C TYR A 659 5.84 15.03 31.14
N VAL A 660 6.49 15.05 32.31
CA VAL A 660 7.95 15.18 32.44
C VAL A 660 8.43 14.30 33.59
N ALA A 661 8.92 13.11 33.23
CA ALA A 661 9.65 12.18 34.09
C ALA A 661 11.06 11.97 33.50
#